data_AF-A0A1Y5I7C5-F1
#
_entry.id   AF-A0A1Y5I7C5-F1
#
_cell.length_a   1.000
_cell.length_b   1.000
_cell.length_c   1.000
_cell.angle_alpha   90.00
_cell.angle_beta   90.00
_cell.angle_gamma   90.00
#
_symmetry.space_group_name_H-M   'P 1'
#
loop_
_entity.id
_entity.type
_entity.pdbx_description
1 polymer ?
#
loop_
_entity_poly.entity_id
_entity_poly.type
_entity_poly.pdbx_seq_one_letter_code
_entity_poly.pdbx_strand_id
1 'polypeptide(L)'
;METRARSGIDASGRVRRCASPLDAYVVGNVCEAEECVRLTRAATAAGYTFWHGDAANAAFRNADTVEVRSKAIASELWERLRPHVTSEIEITCDETHGAGARGKWVATGVNEHLLFNRYASRGHFSPHTDGATVVDFNTRSFYSVLIYLNDCDEGGETVMFAPPKGAERCQFIRDDAERFRWPREWIVDAAPCEQGSALVFRQDIPHEGAPVGEGSIKLLIRTDVMYSRQPPAFADAVGLEAYALHQRAMEAESNGDAMEAMRLFRFCRRLCPDYADFVAHFAVATSIATPCLSLHSFRPKRASMPITRIRRARLDVLTRGGHDGSNEHARCFAADSKTSGASEPDTAPYANHRAHVGASERTCAQVHSYKYRSPPSSTFERWFLERWWTHVVEKWCPTWVAPNALTFGGLMFVIATYWLIWAMSPMLTHTAPTWTYVLGALCLFAYQTADGIDGKQARRTKSGSPLGEVVDHGCDAVCTCVYGVVFADLLAAGVSTDEGKILAIAIMTGARVFFTVDTISSTYTGLLPVNTLFDVQEMQICLQLSMLVFAYVGSDVMNSVQIGIPLIGNRGAVRTFFDVAAIFGATQRARTFYRTVTAKDTPPHWPKYRSPTRIAIFCVSQELFHGFCLYHAPNLPLAHATSMFLFAEAEMSIMRIRVSDPDWPLFNWLNLAIVSLTTCVPAGNMFLGGILLGATLFILVHRSATLCAQVTGCLGLHPNIFVLRPRQGA
;
A
#
# COMPACT_ATOMS: atom_id res chain seq x y z
N MET A 1 -35.37 36.52 -29.43
CA MET A 1 -36.44 35.92 -30.27
C MET A 1 -35.74 35.17 -31.39
N GLU A 2 -35.37 33.92 -31.14
CA GLU A 2 -34.89 32.96 -32.16
C GLU A 2 -35.35 31.59 -31.69
N THR A 3 -36.35 31.06 -32.38
CA THR A 3 -37.04 29.80 -32.14
C THR A 3 -36.08 28.62 -32.34
N ARG A 4 -35.53 28.07 -31.24
CA ARG A 4 -34.92 26.73 -31.26
C ARG A 4 -36.04 25.69 -31.34
N ALA A 5 -36.01 24.92 -32.41
CA ALA A 5 -36.99 23.91 -32.77
C ALA A 5 -37.29 22.94 -31.62
N ARG A 6 -38.58 22.77 -31.31
CA ARG A 6 -39.11 21.71 -30.44
C ARG A 6 -39.00 20.35 -31.16
N SER A 7 -37.79 19.81 -31.27
CA SER A 7 -37.60 18.44 -31.75
C SER A 7 -37.60 17.48 -30.56
N GLY A 8 -38.65 16.69 -30.40
CA GLY A 8 -38.66 15.56 -29.45
C GLY A 8 -39.84 15.46 -28.49
N ILE A 9 -40.98 16.10 -28.79
CA ILE A 9 -42.24 15.86 -28.05
C ILE A 9 -42.87 14.58 -28.61
N ASP A 10 -43.21 13.62 -27.74
CA ASP A 10 -43.94 12.43 -28.14
C ASP A 10 -45.37 12.75 -28.65
N ALA A 11 -46.03 11.81 -29.32
CA ALA A 11 -47.37 12.01 -29.87
C ALA A 11 -48.46 12.34 -28.81
N SER A 12 -48.15 12.22 -27.51
CA SER A 12 -49.03 12.54 -26.38
C SER A 12 -48.82 13.93 -25.80
N GLY A 13 -47.78 14.66 -26.22
CA GLY A 13 -47.44 15.98 -25.70
C GLY A 13 -46.80 15.98 -24.31
N ARG A 14 -46.64 14.81 -23.68
CA ARG A 14 -46.33 14.69 -22.25
C ARG A 14 -44.85 14.49 -21.95
N VAL A 15 -44.06 13.98 -22.90
CA VAL A 15 -42.62 13.78 -22.72
C VAL A 15 -41.82 14.58 -23.74
N ARG A 16 -40.83 15.32 -23.26
CA ARG A 16 -39.81 15.99 -24.07
C ARG A 16 -38.47 15.30 -23.85
N ARG A 17 -37.92 14.63 -24.87
CA ARG A 17 -36.54 14.14 -24.81
C ARG A 17 -35.56 15.30 -24.87
N CYS A 18 -34.49 15.21 -24.10
CA CYS A 18 -33.40 16.19 -24.15
C CYS A 18 -32.54 15.95 -25.41
N ALA A 19 -31.77 16.97 -25.81
CA ALA A 19 -30.93 16.88 -27.00
C ALA A 19 -29.85 15.79 -26.90
N SER A 20 -29.62 15.08 -28.01
CA SER A 20 -28.54 14.10 -28.14
C SER A 20 -27.17 14.76 -27.88
N PRO A 21 -26.22 14.11 -27.17
CA PRO A 21 -26.18 12.68 -26.79
C PRO A 21 -26.77 12.35 -25.41
N LEU A 22 -27.56 13.25 -24.82
CA LEU A 22 -28.08 13.06 -23.46
C LEU A 22 -29.15 11.97 -23.41
N ASP A 23 -28.98 11.02 -22.48
CA ASP A 23 -30.05 10.10 -22.08
C ASP A 23 -30.83 10.71 -20.91
N ALA A 24 -31.68 11.67 -21.27
CA ALA A 24 -32.50 12.46 -20.36
C ALA A 24 -33.82 12.87 -21.03
N TYR A 25 -34.87 13.02 -20.24
CA TYR A 25 -36.18 13.47 -20.71
C TYR A 25 -36.99 14.12 -19.60
N VAL A 26 -37.86 15.06 -19.97
CA VAL A 26 -38.78 15.76 -19.08
C VAL A 26 -40.18 15.20 -19.30
N VAL A 27 -40.82 14.77 -18.22
CA VAL A 27 -42.22 14.30 -18.20
C VAL A 27 -43.07 15.40 -17.57
N GLY A 28 -44.04 15.91 -18.31
CA GLY A 28 -45.00 16.89 -17.81
C GLY A 28 -46.14 16.25 -17.00
N ASN A 29 -46.72 17.02 -16.08
CA ASN A 29 -47.89 16.62 -15.29
C ASN A 29 -47.69 15.30 -14.54
N VAL A 30 -46.55 15.14 -13.88
CA VAL A 30 -46.27 14.02 -12.96
C VAL A 30 -46.92 14.25 -11.61
N CYS A 31 -46.91 15.49 -11.10
CA CYS A 31 -47.66 15.90 -9.91
C CYS A 31 -48.68 16.97 -10.28
N GLU A 32 -49.86 16.91 -9.66
CA GLU A 32 -50.85 17.98 -9.81
C GLU A 32 -50.44 19.23 -9.03
N ALA A 33 -50.88 20.41 -9.46
CA ALA A 33 -50.52 21.67 -8.80
C ALA A 33 -50.90 21.69 -7.29
N GLU A 34 -52.09 21.18 -6.94
CA GLU A 34 -52.52 21.07 -5.54
C GLU A 34 -51.63 20.11 -4.73
N GLU A 35 -51.19 19.01 -5.35
CA GLU A 35 -50.29 18.05 -4.73
C GLU A 35 -48.92 18.66 -4.47
N CYS A 36 -48.37 19.41 -5.44
CA CYS A 36 -47.13 20.15 -5.28
C CYS A 36 -47.18 21.12 -4.08
N VAL A 37 -48.30 21.82 -3.91
CA VAL A 37 -48.53 22.72 -2.77
C VAL A 37 -48.60 21.94 -1.45
N ARG A 38 -49.33 20.82 -1.40
CA ARG A 38 -49.41 19.98 -0.19
C ARG A 38 -48.03 19.44 0.22
N LEU A 39 -47.27 18.91 -0.73
CA LEU A 39 -45.93 18.38 -0.51
C LEU A 39 -44.97 19.47 -0.03
N THR A 40 -44.99 20.65 -0.66
CA THR A 40 -44.21 21.82 -0.24
C THR A 40 -44.53 22.23 1.19
N ARG A 41 -45.81 22.29 1.55
CA ARG A 41 -46.25 22.66 2.90
C ARG A 41 -45.78 21.64 3.94
N ALA A 42 -45.88 20.36 3.63
CA ALA A 42 -45.41 19.29 4.49
C ALA A 42 -43.89 19.36 4.71
N ALA A 43 -43.11 19.55 3.64
CA ALA A 43 -41.65 19.70 3.74
C ALA A 43 -41.25 20.95 4.54
N THR A 44 -41.94 22.08 4.32
CA THR A 44 -41.71 23.32 5.08
C THR A 44 -41.99 23.13 6.57
N ALA A 45 -43.08 22.43 6.92
CA ALA A 45 -43.44 22.14 8.29
C ALA A 45 -42.46 21.16 8.98
N ALA A 46 -41.83 20.26 8.22
CA ALA A 46 -40.78 19.37 8.72
C ALA A 46 -39.47 20.12 9.06
N GLY A 47 -39.27 21.32 8.50
CA GLY A 47 -38.15 22.21 8.80
C GLY A 47 -36.93 21.96 7.93
N TYR A 48 -36.68 22.87 6.98
CA TYR A 48 -35.49 22.85 6.13
C TYR A 48 -34.21 23.11 6.93
N THR A 49 -33.17 22.34 6.64
CA THR A 49 -31.82 22.56 7.20
C THR A 49 -30.81 22.71 6.09
N PHE A 50 -29.86 23.64 6.28
CA PHE A 50 -28.71 23.75 5.39
C PHE A 50 -27.76 22.57 5.63
N TRP A 51 -27.30 21.93 4.56
CA TRP A 51 -26.62 20.62 4.59
C TRP A 51 -25.28 20.62 5.36
N HIS A 52 -24.66 21.80 5.61
CA HIS A 52 -23.46 21.96 6.44
C HIS A 52 -23.35 23.35 7.10
N GLY A 53 -23.25 23.44 8.44
CA GLY A 53 -23.20 24.71 9.18
C GLY A 53 -21.94 25.57 9.03
N ASP A 54 -20.92 25.13 8.28
CA ASP A 54 -19.70 25.91 8.02
C ASP A 54 -19.78 26.59 6.65
N ALA A 55 -19.78 27.92 6.65
CA ALA A 55 -20.01 28.80 5.49
C ALA A 55 -19.04 28.65 4.30
N ALA A 56 -18.08 27.72 4.33
CA ALA A 56 -17.00 27.59 3.36
C ALA A 56 -17.42 27.04 1.99
N ASN A 57 -18.63 26.49 1.82
CA ASN A 57 -19.01 25.77 0.59
C ASN A 57 -20.22 26.33 -0.18
N ALA A 58 -20.70 27.52 0.19
CA ALA A 58 -21.82 28.19 -0.51
C ALA A 58 -21.50 28.50 -1.99
N ALA A 59 -20.22 28.59 -2.36
CA ALA A 59 -19.76 28.77 -3.74
C ALA A 59 -20.09 27.57 -4.65
N PHE A 60 -20.18 26.35 -4.09
CA PHE A 60 -20.47 25.13 -4.84
C PHE A 60 -21.94 24.72 -4.76
N ARG A 61 -22.56 24.86 -3.58
CA ARG A 61 -23.99 24.56 -3.39
C ARG A 61 -24.60 25.49 -2.37
N ASN A 62 -25.73 26.09 -2.74
CA ASN A 62 -26.51 26.95 -1.87
C ASN A 62 -27.99 26.52 -1.92
N ALA A 63 -28.34 25.55 -1.09
CA ALA A 63 -29.70 24.98 -1.00
C ALA A 63 -29.95 24.39 0.39
N ASP A 64 -31.16 24.57 0.91
CA ASP A 64 -31.64 23.87 2.09
C ASP A 64 -32.29 22.55 1.70
N THR A 65 -32.25 21.55 2.57
CA THR A 65 -32.83 20.23 2.31
C THR A 65 -33.65 19.68 3.46
N VAL A 66 -34.62 18.81 3.13
CA VAL A 66 -35.34 17.93 4.07
C VAL A 66 -35.36 16.52 3.47
N GLU A 67 -34.95 15.54 4.27
CA GLU A 67 -35.05 14.11 3.91
C GLU A 67 -36.35 13.52 4.44
N VAL A 68 -37.14 12.91 3.55
CA VAL A 68 -38.40 12.24 3.90
C VAL A 68 -38.38 10.83 3.32
N ARG A 69 -38.71 9.82 4.13
CA ARG A 69 -38.94 8.46 3.64
C ARG A 69 -40.43 8.18 3.53
N SER A 70 -40.93 7.93 2.33
CA SER A 70 -42.36 7.65 2.10
C SER A 70 -42.58 6.68 0.94
N LYS A 71 -42.96 5.44 1.28
CA LYS A 71 -43.32 4.41 0.29
C LYS A 71 -44.57 4.76 -0.51
N ALA A 72 -45.55 5.41 0.12
CA ALA A 72 -46.81 5.79 -0.54
C ALA A 72 -46.55 6.77 -1.69
N ILE A 73 -45.82 7.86 -1.42
CA ILE A 73 -45.48 8.88 -2.43
C ILE A 73 -44.62 8.25 -3.54
N ALA A 74 -43.61 7.45 -3.18
CA ALA A 74 -42.76 6.79 -4.18
C ALA A 74 -43.56 5.83 -5.10
N SER A 75 -44.54 5.09 -4.55
CA SER A 75 -45.37 4.18 -5.34
C SER A 75 -46.28 4.93 -6.32
N GLU A 76 -46.87 6.06 -5.89
CA GLU A 76 -47.68 6.90 -6.77
C GLU A 76 -46.84 7.56 -7.88
N LEU A 77 -45.66 8.09 -7.53
CA LEU A 77 -44.72 8.63 -8.51
C LEU A 77 -44.27 7.56 -9.52
N TRP A 78 -44.03 6.34 -9.05
CA TRP A 78 -43.69 5.21 -9.92
C TRP A 78 -44.79 4.89 -10.91
N GLU A 79 -46.05 4.77 -10.49
CA GLU A 79 -47.16 4.49 -11.42
C GLU A 79 -47.25 5.54 -12.54
N ARG A 80 -46.97 6.80 -12.21
CA ARG A 80 -47.00 7.92 -13.17
C ARG A 80 -45.76 7.96 -14.07
N LEU A 81 -44.58 7.56 -13.57
CA LEU A 81 -43.32 7.58 -14.32
C LEU A 81 -43.04 6.28 -15.09
N ARG A 82 -43.55 5.12 -14.63
CA ARG A 82 -43.27 3.79 -15.18
C ARG A 82 -43.42 3.68 -16.70
N PRO A 83 -44.43 4.28 -17.35
CA PRO A 83 -44.57 4.20 -18.81
C PRO A 83 -43.42 4.88 -19.59
N HIS A 84 -42.67 5.75 -18.92
CA HIS A 84 -41.67 6.61 -19.54
C HIS A 84 -40.23 6.24 -19.15
N VAL A 85 -40.03 5.41 -18.11
CA VAL A 85 -38.70 4.98 -17.70
C VAL A 85 -38.09 3.99 -18.67
N THR A 86 -36.76 4.03 -18.77
CA THR A 86 -35.99 2.96 -19.41
C THR A 86 -36.21 1.67 -18.63
N SER A 87 -37.04 0.76 -19.15
CA SER A 87 -37.48 -0.43 -18.43
C SER A 87 -36.37 -1.44 -18.19
N GLU A 88 -35.43 -1.56 -19.13
CA GLU A 88 -34.30 -2.49 -19.06
C GLU A 88 -32.99 -1.81 -19.45
N ILE A 89 -31.91 -2.15 -18.75
CA ILE A 89 -30.56 -1.65 -19.02
C ILE A 89 -29.61 -2.83 -18.99
N GLU A 90 -28.71 -2.90 -19.97
CA GLU A 90 -27.59 -3.83 -19.98
C GLU A 90 -26.28 -3.07 -19.80
N ILE A 91 -25.57 -3.38 -18.72
CA ILE A 91 -24.28 -2.80 -18.39
C ILE A 91 -23.19 -3.83 -18.71
N THR A 92 -22.26 -3.46 -19.59
CA THR A 92 -21.18 -4.34 -20.05
C THR A 92 -19.86 -4.13 -19.30
N CYS A 93 -19.66 -2.95 -18.70
CA CYS A 93 -18.46 -2.61 -17.92
C CYS A 93 -18.83 -1.86 -16.64
N ASP A 94 -18.05 -2.04 -15.58
CA ASP A 94 -18.29 -1.39 -14.29
C ASP A 94 -17.73 0.05 -14.22
N GLU A 95 -17.00 0.49 -15.25
CA GLU A 95 -16.15 1.68 -15.14
C GLU A 95 -16.88 2.98 -14.86
N THR A 96 -18.05 3.14 -15.47
CA THR A 96 -18.86 4.34 -15.33
C THR A 96 -19.99 4.17 -14.31
N HIS A 97 -20.21 2.96 -13.79
CA HIS A 97 -21.36 2.62 -12.95
C HIS A 97 -20.98 2.11 -11.56
N GLY A 98 -19.69 1.97 -11.28
CA GLY A 98 -19.14 1.43 -10.04
C GLY A 98 -19.13 -0.09 -10.00
N ALA A 99 -18.32 -0.63 -9.08
CA ALA A 99 -18.10 -2.06 -8.88
C ALA A 99 -19.41 -2.89 -8.85
N GLY A 100 -19.44 -3.99 -9.61
CA GLY A 100 -20.55 -4.92 -9.63
C GLY A 100 -21.79 -4.40 -10.36
N ALA A 101 -21.68 -3.42 -11.26
CA ALA A 101 -22.79 -2.93 -12.07
C ALA A 101 -23.09 -3.81 -13.29
N ARG A 102 -22.11 -4.59 -13.77
CA ARG A 102 -22.21 -5.41 -14.98
C ARG A 102 -23.35 -6.41 -14.90
N GLY A 103 -24.21 -6.42 -15.91
CA GLY A 103 -25.36 -7.32 -16.00
C GLY A 103 -26.59 -6.64 -16.59
N LYS A 104 -27.69 -7.40 -16.68
CA LYS A 104 -29.00 -6.88 -17.09
C LYS A 104 -29.81 -6.47 -15.87
N TRP A 105 -30.49 -5.34 -16.00
CA TRP A 105 -31.22 -4.67 -14.92
C TRP A 105 -32.59 -4.26 -15.41
N VAL A 106 -33.60 -4.40 -14.57
CA VAL A 106 -35.00 -4.11 -14.87
C VAL A 106 -35.52 -3.10 -13.86
N ALA A 107 -36.17 -2.04 -14.32
CA ALA A 107 -36.71 -0.99 -13.46
C ALA A 107 -37.84 -1.55 -12.59
N THR A 108 -37.80 -1.28 -11.28
CA THR A 108 -38.75 -1.85 -10.31
C THR A 108 -39.55 -0.80 -9.55
N GLY A 109 -39.08 0.45 -9.49
CA GLY A 109 -39.74 1.48 -8.67
C GLY A 109 -39.04 2.83 -8.66
N VAL A 110 -39.60 3.75 -7.89
CA VAL A 110 -38.95 4.98 -7.44
C VAL A 110 -38.44 4.78 -6.01
N ASN A 111 -37.29 5.37 -5.69
CA ASN A 111 -36.70 5.28 -4.36
C ASN A 111 -37.63 5.91 -3.29
N GLU A 112 -37.84 5.19 -2.17
CA GLU A 112 -38.66 5.65 -1.05
C GLU A 112 -38.05 6.83 -0.30
N HIS A 113 -36.75 7.06 -0.46
CA HIS A 113 -36.03 8.21 0.09
C HIS A 113 -36.18 9.42 -0.85
N LEU A 114 -36.92 10.42 -0.37
CA LEU A 114 -37.26 11.63 -1.11
C LEU A 114 -36.52 12.82 -0.48
N LEU A 115 -35.65 13.47 -1.25
CA LEU A 115 -34.90 14.64 -0.82
C LEU A 115 -35.58 15.90 -1.34
N PHE A 116 -36.28 16.62 -0.45
CA PHE A 116 -36.85 17.92 -0.75
C PHE A 116 -35.74 18.97 -0.70
N ASN A 117 -35.54 19.70 -1.79
CA ASN A 117 -34.55 20.76 -1.90
C ASN A 117 -35.27 22.10 -2.03
N ARG A 118 -34.76 23.12 -1.32
CA ARG A 118 -35.19 24.51 -1.39
C ARG A 118 -33.99 25.38 -1.71
N TYR A 119 -34.00 25.98 -2.89
CA TYR A 119 -33.02 26.98 -3.29
C TYR A 119 -33.66 28.35 -3.05
N ALA A 120 -33.03 29.13 -2.19
CA ALA A 120 -33.38 30.53 -2.00
C ALA A 120 -32.97 31.36 -3.24
N SER A 121 -33.26 32.66 -3.22
CA SER A 121 -32.86 33.56 -4.30
C SER A 121 -31.34 33.46 -4.56
N ARG A 122 -30.96 33.35 -5.85
CA ARG A 122 -29.58 33.11 -6.31
C ARG A 122 -28.96 31.78 -5.84
N GLY A 123 -29.71 30.92 -5.16
CA GLY A 123 -29.30 29.58 -4.78
C GLY A 123 -29.03 28.72 -6.02
N HIS A 124 -28.04 27.83 -5.93
CA HIS A 124 -27.55 27.04 -7.05
C HIS A 124 -26.94 25.71 -6.59
N PHE A 125 -26.65 24.85 -7.56
CA PHE A 125 -25.79 23.69 -7.36
C PHE A 125 -24.87 23.54 -8.57
N SER A 126 -23.59 23.84 -8.38
CA SER A 126 -22.55 23.83 -9.41
C SER A 126 -22.42 22.48 -10.14
N PRO A 127 -21.76 22.43 -11.32
CA PRO A 127 -21.67 21.22 -12.14
C PRO A 127 -21.16 20.00 -11.39
N HIS A 128 -21.91 18.90 -11.47
CA HIS A 128 -21.60 17.62 -10.82
C HIS A 128 -22.27 16.44 -11.56
N THR A 129 -21.95 15.22 -11.14
CA THR A 129 -22.70 13.99 -11.51
C THR A 129 -23.32 13.40 -10.25
N ASP A 130 -24.40 12.66 -10.42
CA ASP A 130 -25.13 12.08 -9.29
C ASP A 130 -24.54 10.74 -8.84
N GLY A 131 -24.58 10.51 -7.52
CA GLY A 131 -24.25 9.21 -6.94
C GLY A 131 -25.42 8.25 -7.04
N ALA A 132 -25.14 6.96 -7.24
CA ALA A 132 -26.17 5.93 -7.25
C ALA A 132 -26.60 5.54 -5.82
N THR A 133 -27.90 5.37 -5.61
CA THR A 133 -28.43 4.67 -4.44
C THR A 133 -28.23 3.17 -4.66
N VAL A 134 -27.42 2.54 -3.80
CA VAL A 134 -27.17 1.09 -3.82
C VAL A 134 -27.80 0.49 -2.56
N VAL A 135 -28.88 -0.28 -2.74
CA VAL A 135 -29.56 -0.98 -1.63
C VAL A 135 -28.86 -2.30 -1.35
N ASP A 136 -28.69 -3.08 -2.41
CA ASP A 136 -27.95 -4.32 -2.42
C ASP A 136 -27.25 -4.51 -3.78
N PHE A 137 -26.52 -5.60 -3.97
CA PHE A 137 -25.78 -5.85 -5.21
C PHE A 137 -26.68 -6.26 -6.39
N ASN A 138 -27.95 -6.58 -6.13
CA ASN A 138 -29.01 -6.83 -7.10
C ASN A 138 -30.00 -5.65 -7.21
N THR A 139 -29.91 -4.62 -6.36
CA THR A 139 -30.87 -3.51 -6.33
C THR A 139 -30.16 -2.16 -6.22
N ARG A 140 -30.23 -1.34 -7.28
CA ARG A 140 -29.61 -0.02 -7.31
C ARG A 140 -30.28 0.97 -8.28
N SER A 141 -29.96 2.24 -8.16
CA SER A 141 -30.38 3.26 -9.13
C SER A 141 -29.42 3.43 -10.30
N PHE A 142 -29.97 3.91 -11.43
CA PHE A 142 -29.20 4.35 -12.60
C PHE A 142 -29.63 5.71 -13.17
N TYR A 143 -30.86 6.13 -12.85
CA TYR A 143 -31.42 7.41 -13.27
C TYR A 143 -31.83 8.21 -12.05
N SER A 144 -31.49 9.50 -12.06
CA SER A 144 -32.01 10.49 -11.12
C SER A 144 -33.34 11.03 -11.61
N VAL A 145 -34.20 11.40 -10.67
CA VAL A 145 -35.51 12.01 -10.91
C VAL A 145 -35.59 13.31 -10.11
N LEU A 146 -35.79 14.43 -10.79
CA LEU A 146 -36.05 15.73 -10.19
C LEU A 146 -37.49 16.15 -10.49
N ILE A 147 -38.34 16.22 -9.48
CA ILE A 147 -39.74 16.65 -9.60
C ILE A 147 -39.83 18.09 -9.12
N TYR A 148 -40.23 19.01 -9.99
CA TYR A 148 -40.33 20.43 -9.67
C TYR A 148 -41.68 20.73 -9.01
N LEU A 149 -41.65 21.37 -7.84
CA LEU A 149 -42.86 21.64 -7.04
C LEU A 149 -43.42 23.05 -7.26
N ASN A 150 -42.69 23.92 -7.97
CA ASN A 150 -43.13 25.26 -8.33
C ASN A 150 -42.49 25.71 -9.65
N ASP A 151 -43.04 26.76 -10.23
CA ASP A 151 -42.46 27.44 -11.39
C ASP A 151 -41.35 28.42 -10.96
N CYS A 152 -40.34 28.57 -11.81
CA CYS A 152 -39.39 29.68 -11.73
C CYS A 152 -39.44 30.46 -13.06
N ASP A 153 -39.80 31.74 -12.99
CA ASP A 153 -39.90 32.60 -14.17
C ASP A 153 -38.52 32.87 -14.81
N GLU A 154 -37.49 33.02 -13.98
CA GLU A 154 -36.11 33.26 -14.39
C GLU A 154 -35.13 32.39 -13.60
N GLY A 155 -34.22 31.73 -14.32
CA GLY A 155 -33.21 30.85 -13.76
C GLY A 155 -33.80 29.60 -13.11
N GLY A 156 -32.96 28.87 -12.38
CA GLY A 156 -33.39 27.64 -11.70
C GLY A 156 -33.61 26.45 -12.61
N GLU A 157 -33.33 26.52 -13.92
CA GLU A 157 -33.29 25.33 -14.76
C GLU A 157 -32.23 24.31 -14.27
N THR A 158 -32.40 23.05 -14.66
CA THR A 158 -31.35 22.03 -14.51
C THR A 158 -30.64 21.89 -15.84
N VAL A 159 -29.41 22.42 -15.91
CA VAL A 159 -28.59 22.47 -17.13
C VAL A 159 -27.79 21.19 -17.24
N MET A 160 -27.75 20.58 -18.42
CA MET A 160 -27.03 19.35 -18.70
C MET A 160 -25.90 19.58 -19.71
N PHE A 161 -24.77 18.93 -19.47
CA PHE A 161 -23.55 19.14 -20.23
C PHE A 161 -23.10 17.89 -20.99
N ALA A 162 -22.43 18.09 -22.12
CA ALA A 162 -21.59 17.07 -22.76
C ALA A 162 -20.19 17.65 -23.02
N PRO A 163 -19.27 17.55 -22.04
CA PRO A 163 -17.90 18.01 -22.20
C PRO A 163 -17.17 17.29 -23.36
N PRO A 164 -16.24 17.96 -24.05
CA PRO A 164 -15.47 17.34 -25.12
C PRO A 164 -14.59 16.20 -24.61
N LYS A 165 -14.25 15.24 -25.48
CA LYS A 165 -13.37 14.11 -25.12
C LYS A 165 -12.02 14.64 -24.63
N GLY A 166 -11.61 14.21 -23.44
CA GLY A 166 -10.35 14.62 -22.80
C GLY A 166 -10.46 15.83 -21.87
N ALA A 167 -11.64 16.45 -21.74
CA ALA A 167 -11.85 17.50 -20.74
C ALA A 167 -11.75 16.93 -19.32
N GLU A 168 -10.94 17.57 -18.47
CA GLU A 168 -10.84 17.21 -17.06
C GLU A 168 -12.09 17.70 -16.30
N ARG A 169 -12.82 16.79 -15.65
CA ARG A 169 -14.04 17.11 -14.88
C ARG A 169 -13.80 18.03 -13.67
N CYS A 170 -12.55 18.33 -13.33
CA CYS A 170 -12.17 19.25 -12.25
C CYS A 170 -11.93 20.69 -12.74
N GLN A 171 -12.07 20.95 -14.04
CA GLN A 171 -11.82 22.27 -14.62
C GLN A 171 -13.06 23.17 -14.44
N PHE A 172 -13.14 23.86 -13.30
CA PHE A 172 -14.19 24.85 -13.06
C PHE A 172 -13.74 26.25 -13.46
N ILE A 173 -14.67 27.01 -14.03
CA ILE A 173 -14.57 28.48 -14.13
C ILE A 173 -15.36 29.11 -12.98
N ARG A 174 -15.04 30.35 -12.63
CA ARG A 174 -15.79 31.15 -11.65
C ARG A 174 -16.60 32.21 -12.38
N ASP A 175 -17.85 32.39 -11.96
CA ASP A 175 -18.67 33.50 -12.44
C ASP A 175 -18.51 34.76 -11.56
N ASP A 176 -19.21 35.84 -11.92
CA ASP A 176 -19.13 37.14 -11.22
C ASP A 176 -19.51 37.08 -9.74
N ALA A 177 -20.21 36.02 -9.31
CA ALA A 177 -20.58 35.78 -7.92
C ALA A 177 -19.68 34.71 -7.25
N GLU A 178 -18.51 34.45 -7.83
CA GLU A 178 -17.52 33.47 -7.33
C GLU A 178 -18.05 32.03 -7.27
N ARG A 179 -19.10 31.71 -8.05
CA ARG A 179 -19.69 30.36 -8.10
C ARG A 179 -18.94 29.50 -9.10
N PHE A 180 -18.76 28.23 -8.78
CA PHE A 180 -18.15 27.27 -9.71
C PHE A 180 -19.12 26.94 -10.84
N ARG A 181 -18.68 27.08 -12.08
CA ARG A 181 -19.44 26.82 -13.31
C ARG A 181 -18.58 26.08 -14.31
N TRP A 182 -19.21 25.59 -15.38
CA TRP A 182 -18.53 25.10 -16.57
C TRP A 182 -18.78 26.02 -17.77
N PRO A 183 -17.93 25.92 -18.81
CA PRO A 183 -18.08 26.74 -20.00
C PRO A 183 -19.45 26.56 -20.66
N ARG A 184 -20.05 27.66 -21.11
CA ARG A 184 -21.42 27.65 -21.68
C ARG A 184 -21.52 26.85 -22.97
N GLU A 185 -20.42 26.73 -23.69
CA GLU A 185 -20.29 25.92 -24.91
C GLU A 185 -20.44 24.41 -24.66
N TRP A 186 -20.34 23.94 -23.41
CA TRP A 186 -20.56 22.54 -23.06
C TRP A 186 -22.02 22.23 -22.76
N ILE A 187 -22.88 23.25 -22.65
CA ILE A 187 -24.31 23.09 -22.40
C ILE A 187 -24.97 22.51 -23.65
N VAL A 188 -25.63 21.37 -23.48
CA VAL A 188 -26.35 20.70 -24.56
C VAL A 188 -27.84 20.99 -24.49
N ASP A 189 -28.43 20.91 -23.30
CA ASP A 189 -29.85 21.16 -23.06
C ASP A 189 -30.08 21.60 -21.60
N ALA A 190 -31.27 22.11 -21.32
CA ALA A 190 -31.71 22.47 -19.98
C ALA A 190 -33.16 22.02 -19.74
N ALA A 191 -33.43 21.50 -18.56
CA ALA A 191 -34.78 21.20 -18.10
C ALA A 191 -35.34 22.41 -17.34
N PRO A 192 -36.46 23.00 -17.79
CA PRO A 192 -37.04 24.14 -17.11
C PRO A 192 -37.61 23.73 -15.75
N CYS A 193 -37.69 24.70 -14.83
CA CYS A 193 -38.35 24.50 -13.55
C CYS A 193 -39.86 24.77 -13.72
N GLU A 194 -40.59 23.76 -14.19
CA GLU A 194 -42.04 23.83 -14.43
C GLU A 194 -42.78 22.98 -13.39
N GLN A 195 -43.73 23.58 -12.68
CA GLN A 195 -44.46 22.92 -11.61
C GLN A 195 -45.11 21.61 -12.08
N GLY A 196 -44.92 20.55 -11.31
CA GLY A 196 -45.51 19.24 -11.56
C GLY A 196 -44.78 18.43 -12.64
N SER A 197 -43.77 18.98 -13.31
CA SER A 197 -42.93 18.22 -14.24
C SER A 197 -41.84 17.43 -13.50
N ALA A 198 -41.32 16.38 -14.15
CA ALA A 198 -40.18 15.61 -13.66
C ALA A 198 -39.10 15.48 -14.74
N LEU A 199 -37.86 15.85 -14.42
CA LEU A 199 -36.69 15.50 -15.21
C LEU A 199 -36.19 14.12 -14.77
N VAL A 200 -36.07 13.20 -15.71
CA VAL A 200 -35.42 11.89 -15.51
C VAL A 200 -34.18 11.81 -16.39
N PHE A 201 -33.04 11.48 -15.80
CA PHE A 201 -31.76 11.49 -16.53
C PHE A 201 -30.77 10.49 -15.94
N ARG A 202 -29.89 9.98 -16.80
CA ARG A 202 -28.79 9.09 -16.42
C ARG A 202 -27.85 9.77 -15.40
N GLN A 203 -27.53 9.09 -14.31
CA GLN A 203 -26.75 9.65 -13.20
C GLN A 203 -25.32 10.09 -13.58
N ASP A 204 -24.75 9.53 -14.64
CA ASP A 204 -23.43 9.87 -15.18
C ASP A 204 -23.43 11.11 -16.09
N ILE A 205 -24.60 11.69 -16.38
CA ILE A 205 -24.72 12.97 -17.10
C ILE A 205 -24.31 14.10 -16.16
N PRO A 206 -23.27 14.89 -16.50
CA PRO A 206 -22.94 16.08 -15.75
C PRO A 206 -24.03 17.14 -15.88
N HIS A 207 -24.42 17.73 -14.76
CA HIS A 207 -25.49 18.72 -14.71
C HIS A 207 -25.26 19.73 -13.58
N GLU A 208 -25.95 20.87 -13.66
CA GLU A 208 -25.99 21.87 -12.60
C GLU A 208 -27.42 22.36 -12.37
N GLY A 209 -27.71 22.78 -11.14
CA GLY A 209 -28.87 23.61 -10.85
C GLY A 209 -28.49 25.06 -11.09
N ALA A 210 -28.96 25.64 -12.19
CA ALA A 210 -28.70 27.04 -12.51
C ALA A 210 -29.16 27.95 -11.38
N PRO A 211 -28.46 29.08 -11.14
CA PRO A 211 -28.87 30.02 -10.11
C PRO A 211 -30.33 30.45 -10.28
N VAL A 212 -31.09 30.39 -9.19
CA VAL A 212 -32.47 30.88 -9.17
C VAL A 212 -32.48 32.40 -9.35
N GLY A 213 -33.45 32.91 -10.11
CA GLY A 213 -33.65 34.34 -10.32
C GLY A 213 -33.72 35.15 -9.01
N GLU A 214 -33.46 36.44 -9.13
CA GLU A 214 -33.52 37.34 -7.98
C GLU A 214 -34.95 37.44 -7.45
N GLY A 215 -35.14 37.30 -6.14
CA GLY A 215 -36.47 37.27 -5.50
C GLY A 215 -37.23 35.94 -5.61
N SER A 216 -36.80 35.00 -6.44
CA SER A 216 -37.47 33.71 -6.66
C SER A 216 -36.96 32.59 -5.74
N ILE A 217 -37.75 31.52 -5.62
CA ILE A 217 -37.36 30.29 -4.92
C ILE A 217 -37.59 29.08 -5.83
N LYS A 218 -36.74 28.06 -5.73
CA LYS A 218 -36.93 26.77 -6.42
C LYS A 218 -37.11 25.67 -5.40
N LEU A 219 -38.17 24.89 -5.56
CA LEU A 219 -38.53 23.75 -4.73
C LEU A 219 -38.62 22.51 -5.60
N LEU A 220 -37.94 21.45 -5.21
CA LEU A 220 -37.95 20.18 -5.95
C LEU A 220 -37.80 18.99 -5.02
N ILE A 221 -38.23 17.83 -5.50
CA ILE A 221 -37.94 16.53 -4.90
C ILE A 221 -36.88 15.84 -5.76
N ARG A 222 -35.79 15.39 -5.15
CA ARG A 222 -34.82 14.49 -5.76
C ARG A 222 -35.05 13.08 -5.25
N THR A 223 -35.16 12.14 -6.16
CA THR A 223 -35.24 10.69 -5.92
C THR A 223 -34.60 9.97 -7.11
N ASP A 224 -34.66 8.65 -7.15
CA ASP A 224 -34.04 7.84 -8.18
C ASP A 224 -34.99 6.77 -8.73
N VAL A 225 -34.77 6.35 -9.98
CA VAL A 225 -35.37 5.12 -10.51
C VAL A 225 -34.53 3.93 -10.05
N MET A 226 -35.17 3.00 -9.33
CA MET A 226 -34.56 1.79 -8.80
C MET A 226 -34.68 0.64 -9.81
N TYR A 227 -33.63 -0.16 -9.90
CA TYR A 227 -33.53 -1.32 -10.78
C TYR A 227 -33.16 -2.56 -10.00
N SER A 228 -33.72 -3.70 -10.41
CA SER A 228 -33.34 -5.04 -9.94
C SER A 228 -32.60 -5.79 -11.03
N ARG A 229 -31.52 -6.49 -10.66
CA ARG A 229 -30.73 -7.32 -11.57
C ARG A 229 -31.52 -8.57 -12.00
N GLN A 230 -31.38 -8.96 -13.26
CA GLN A 230 -31.90 -10.21 -13.80
C GLN A 230 -30.87 -10.93 -14.71
N PRO A 231 -30.51 -12.20 -14.42
CA PRO A 231 -30.85 -12.96 -13.22
C PRO A 231 -30.17 -12.36 -11.97
N PRO A 232 -30.74 -12.56 -10.77
CA PRO A 232 -30.06 -12.20 -9.53
C PRO A 232 -28.69 -12.87 -9.46
N ALA A 233 -27.63 -12.10 -9.18
CA ALA A 233 -26.34 -12.66 -8.83
C ALA A 233 -26.40 -13.11 -7.36
N PHE A 234 -25.47 -13.97 -6.90
CA PHE A 234 -25.14 -14.23 -5.47
C PHE A 234 -26.32 -14.19 -4.46
N ALA A 235 -27.50 -14.68 -4.87
CA ALA A 235 -28.74 -14.55 -4.08
C ALA A 235 -28.87 -15.67 -3.03
N ASP A 236 -27.88 -16.54 -2.97
CA ASP A 236 -27.74 -17.58 -1.95
C ASP A 236 -27.23 -16.98 -0.63
N ALA A 237 -27.35 -17.76 0.45
CA ALA A 237 -26.97 -17.31 1.79
C ALA A 237 -25.50 -16.85 1.88
N VAL A 238 -24.61 -17.52 1.14
CA VAL A 238 -23.17 -17.21 1.10
C VAL A 238 -22.93 -15.86 0.42
N GLY A 239 -23.60 -15.60 -0.71
CA GLY A 239 -23.51 -14.34 -1.43
C GLY A 239 -24.05 -13.14 -0.63
N LEU A 240 -25.18 -13.32 0.06
CA LEU A 240 -25.78 -12.31 0.94
C LEU A 240 -24.87 -11.97 2.13
N GLU A 241 -24.24 -12.97 2.74
CA GLU A 241 -23.29 -12.74 3.84
C GLU A 241 -21.98 -12.10 3.35
N ALA A 242 -21.51 -12.47 2.15
CA ALA A 242 -20.36 -11.81 1.52
C ALA A 242 -20.66 -10.32 1.24
N TYR A 243 -21.86 -10.01 0.74
CA TYR A 243 -22.32 -8.63 0.57
C TYR A 243 -22.32 -7.84 1.90
N ALA A 244 -22.86 -8.42 2.97
CA ALA A 244 -22.89 -7.78 4.28
C ALA A 244 -21.46 -7.49 4.82
N LEU A 245 -20.53 -8.44 4.63
CA LEU A 245 -19.12 -8.24 4.98
C LEU A 245 -18.48 -7.12 4.15
N HIS A 246 -18.76 -7.07 2.84
CA HIS A 246 -18.29 -6.00 1.97
C HIS A 246 -18.82 -4.63 2.40
N GLN A 247 -20.12 -4.50 2.69
CA GLN A 247 -20.68 -3.24 3.18
C GLN A 247 -20.02 -2.77 4.47
N ARG A 248 -19.81 -3.66 5.44
CA ARG A 248 -19.11 -3.33 6.69
C ARG A 248 -17.66 -2.92 6.43
N ALA A 249 -17.01 -3.53 5.43
CA ALA A 249 -15.66 -3.18 5.03
C ALA A 249 -15.58 -1.74 4.47
N MET A 250 -16.49 -1.40 3.56
CA MET A 250 -16.63 -0.06 2.98
C MET A 250 -16.94 1.00 4.06
N GLU A 251 -17.77 0.65 5.05
CA GLU A 251 -18.07 1.54 6.17
C GLU A 251 -16.84 1.78 7.06
N ALA A 252 -16.10 0.72 7.40
CA ALA A 252 -14.84 0.85 8.15
C ALA A 252 -13.82 1.71 7.40
N GLU A 253 -13.69 1.54 6.08
CA GLU A 253 -12.81 2.35 5.23
C GLU A 253 -13.22 3.82 5.26
N SER A 254 -14.52 4.11 5.08
CA SER A 254 -15.05 5.47 5.12
C SER A 254 -14.89 6.15 6.48
N ASN A 255 -14.83 5.37 7.56
CA ASN A 255 -14.57 5.88 8.91
C ASN A 255 -13.06 6.07 9.18
N GLY A 256 -12.19 5.71 8.23
CA GLY A 256 -10.73 5.78 8.36
C GLY A 256 -10.11 4.60 9.09
N ASP A 257 -10.89 3.56 9.42
CA ASP A 257 -10.37 2.30 9.99
C ASP A 257 -9.97 1.34 8.86
N ALA A 258 -8.85 1.67 8.22
CA ALA A 258 -8.30 0.89 7.12
C ALA A 258 -7.99 -0.57 7.52
N MET A 259 -7.74 -0.82 8.81
CA MET A 259 -7.39 -2.15 9.31
C MET A 259 -8.61 -3.06 9.45
N GLU A 260 -9.71 -2.54 10.00
CA GLU A 260 -10.97 -3.28 10.07
C GLU A 260 -11.59 -3.45 8.68
N ALA A 261 -11.50 -2.42 7.82
CA ALA A 261 -11.91 -2.51 6.42
C ALA A 261 -11.19 -3.65 5.70
N MET A 262 -9.85 -3.66 5.75
CA MET A 262 -9.04 -4.72 5.14
C MET A 262 -9.40 -6.11 5.69
N ARG A 263 -9.66 -6.23 7.00
CA ARG A 263 -10.08 -7.50 7.61
C ARG A 263 -11.41 -7.98 7.03
N LEU A 264 -12.40 -7.09 6.95
CA LEU A 264 -13.74 -7.40 6.47
C LEU A 264 -13.74 -7.72 4.96
N PHE A 265 -12.99 -6.98 4.14
CA PHE A 265 -12.77 -7.32 2.72
C PHE A 265 -12.13 -8.71 2.55
N ARG A 266 -11.15 -9.06 3.39
CA ARG A 266 -10.54 -10.40 3.38
C ARG A 266 -11.53 -11.49 3.79
N PHE A 267 -12.38 -11.24 4.78
CA PHE A 267 -13.44 -12.20 5.15
C PHE A 267 -14.45 -12.37 4.03
N CYS A 268 -14.90 -11.27 3.42
CA CYS A 268 -15.76 -11.28 2.24
C CYS A 268 -15.17 -12.15 1.13
N ARG A 269 -13.90 -11.91 0.74
CA ARG A 269 -13.21 -12.68 -0.30
C ARG A 269 -13.00 -14.16 0.06
N ARG A 270 -12.84 -14.48 1.34
CA ARG A 270 -12.72 -15.88 1.81
C ARG A 270 -14.05 -16.62 1.79
N LEU A 271 -15.15 -15.91 2.05
CA LEU A 271 -16.49 -16.46 2.10
C LEU A 271 -17.02 -16.72 0.69
N CYS A 272 -16.91 -15.73 -0.21
CA CYS A 272 -17.33 -15.87 -1.60
C CYS A 272 -16.32 -15.19 -2.54
N PRO A 273 -15.35 -15.95 -3.09
CA PRO A 273 -14.36 -15.43 -4.03
C PRO A 273 -14.99 -14.87 -5.29
N ASP A 274 -15.98 -15.56 -5.86
CA ASP A 274 -16.68 -15.14 -7.08
C ASP A 274 -17.38 -13.79 -6.89
N TYR A 275 -18.02 -13.57 -5.73
CA TYR A 275 -18.58 -12.27 -5.36
C TYR A 275 -17.48 -11.21 -5.25
N ALA A 276 -16.37 -11.53 -4.59
CA ALA A 276 -15.27 -10.60 -4.42
C ALA A 276 -14.62 -10.22 -5.75
N ASP A 277 -14.43 -11.16 -6.68
CA ASP A 277 -13.93 -10.89 -8.03
C ASP A 277 -14.92 -10.07 -8.85
N PHE A 278 -16.23 -10.34 -8.68
CA PHE A 278 -17.30 -9.57 -9.30
C PHE A 278 -17.30 -8.09 -8.89
N VAL A 279 -16.92 -7.77 -7.66
CA VAL A 279 -16.83 -6.37 -7.17
C VAL A 279 -15.42 -5.78 -7.19
N ALA A 280 -14.36 -6.57 -7.37
CA ALA A 280 -12.97 -6.13 -7.23
C ALA A 280 -12.40 -5.38 -8.45
N HIS A 281 -13.09 -5.34 -9.58
CA HIS A 281 -12.57 -4.70 -10.81
C HIS A 281 -12.31 -3.19 -10.71
N PHE A 282 -12.62 -2.54 -9.58
CA PHE A 282 -12.39 -1.10 -9.35
C PHE A 282 -11.34 -0.74 -8.31
N ALA A 283 -10.90 -1.67 -7.45
CA ALA A 283 -10.05 -1.31 -6.32
C ALA A 283 -8.54 -1.17 -6.67
N VAL A 284 -8.12 -1.60 -7.87
CA VAL A 284 -6.69 -1.66 -8.25
C VAL A 284 -6.28 -0.52 -9.21
N ALA A 285 -7.22 0.14 -9.89
CA ALA A 285 -6.89 1.09 -10.96
C ALA A 285 -6.80 2.58 -10.54
N THR A 286 -7.31 2.98 -9.38
CA THR A 286 -7.42 4.42 -9.00
C THR A 286 -6.38 4.92 -8.00
N SER A 287 -5.48 4.09 -7.49
CA SER A 287 -4.44 4.53 -6.52
C SER A 287 -3.02 4.66 -7.09
N ILE A 288 -2.79 4.38 -8.37
CA ILE A 288 -1.43 4.20 -8.92
C ILE A 288 -1.03 5.22 -10.02
N ALA A 289 -1.87 6.19 -10.41
CA ALA A 289 -1.51 7.08 -11.53
C ALA A 289 -1.91 8.56 -11.38
N THR A 290 -1.33 9.32 -10.44
CA THR A 290 -0.92 10.74 -10.62
C THR A 290 -0.17 11.27 -9.39
N PRO A 291 1.05 11.81 -9.51
CA PRO A 291 1.62 12.69 -8.48
C PRO A 291 1.17 14.14 -8.71
N CYS A 292 0.70 14.75 -7.62
CA CYS A 292 0.41 16.18 -7.41
C CYS A 292 -0.94 16.76 -7.89
N LEU A 293 -1.68 17.27 -6.88
CA LEU A 293 -2.86 18.14 -6.87
C LEU A 293 -4.24 17.47 -6.90
N SER A 294 -4.56 16.70 -5.85
CA SER A 294 -5.94 16.61 -5.37
C SER A 294 -6.15 17.55 -4.17
N LEU A 295 -6.77 18.70 -4.44
CA LEU A 295 -7.55 19.40 -3.41
C LEU A 295 -8.58 18.39 -2.88
N HIS A 296 -8.56 18.19 -1.57
CA HIS A 296 -9.41 17.25 -0.84
C HIS A 296 -10.84 17.19 -1.37
N SER A 297 -11.20 16.03 -1.95
CA SER A 297 -12.58 15.56 -1.93
C SER A 297 -12.91 15.22 -0.47
N PHE A 298 -13.38 16.23 0.26
CA PHE A 298 -13.93 16.08 1.60
C PHE A 298 -15.16 15.16 1.52
N ARG A 299 -14.98 13.87 1.77
CA ARG A 299 -16.04 13.04 2.39
C ARG A 299 -16.03 13.39 3.88
N PRO A 300 -17.06 14.05 4.44
CA PRO A 300 -17.10 14.29 5.87
C PRO A 300 -17.33 12.98 6.62
N LYS A 301 -16.54 12.79 7.67
CA LYS A 301 -16.63 11.72 8.66
C LYS A 301 -18.06 11.67 9.23
N ARG A 302 -18.66 10.46 9.30
CA ARG A 302 -19.79 10.19 10.20
C ARG A 302 -19.33 10.49 11.63
N ALA A 303 -19.77 11.60 12.20
CA ALA A 303 -19.68 11.81 13.64
C ALA A 303 -20.75 10.92 14.30
N SER A 304 -20.31 9.80 14.88
CA SER A 304 -21.11 9.02 15.82
C SER A 304 -21.33 9.85 17.09
N MET A 305 -22.45 10.55 17.19
CA MET A 305 -22.92 11.02 18.48
C MET A 305 -23.47 9.83 19.29
N PRO A 306 -23.13 9.69 20.58
CA PRO A 306 -23.77 8.72 21.45
C PRO A 306 -25.26 9.06 21.58
N ILE A 307 -26.12 8.11 21.23
CA ILE A 307 -27.58 8.19 21.39
C ILE A 307 -27.89 8.35 22.88
N THR A 308 -28.03 9.59 23.33
CA THR A 308 -28.62 9.93 24.62
C THR A 308 -29.67 11.03 24.40
N ARG A 309 -30.94 10.61 24.58
CA ARG A 309 -32.14 11.41 24.85
C ARG A 309 -32.34 12.69 24.01
N ILE A 310 -33.05 12.57 22.88
CA ILE A 310 -34.05 13.57 22.46
C ILE A 310 -35.35 12.85 22.08
N ARG A 311 -36.46 13.48 22.46
CA ARG A 311 -37.80 12.94 22.75
C ARG A 311 -38.45 12.15 21.60
N ARG A 312 -38.82 10.90 21.91
CA ARG A 312 -39.96 10.20 21.28
C ARG A 312 -41.23 11.01 21.56
N ALA A 313 -41.88 11.50 20.51
CA ALA A 313 -43.29 11.83 20.51
C ALA A 313 -43.98 10.99 19.42
N ARG A 314 -44.76 10.00 19.89
CA ARG A 314 -45.91 9.33 19.27
C ARG A 314 -45.94 9.16 17.74
N LEU A 315 -45.83 7.91 17.29
CA LEU A 315 -46.89 7.25 16.52
C LEU A 315 -46.67 5.72 16.61
N ASP A 316 -47.23 5.09 17.65
CA ASP A 316 -47.51 3.65 17.66
C ASP A 316 -48.98 3.48 17.31
N VAL A 317 -49.32 2.49 16.48
CA VAL A 317 -50.55 1.65 16.54
C VAL A 317 -50.50 0.61 15.39
N LEU A 318 -50.57 -0.68 15.78
CA LEU A 318 -50.78 -1.93 14.98
C LEU A 318 -49.52 -2.48 14.25
N THR A 319 -49.00 -3.69 14.49
CA THR A 319 -49.62 -5.01 14.74
C THR A 319 -48.69 -5.97 15.55
N ARG A 320 -49.30 -7.00 16.17
CA ARG A 320 -48.77 -7.97 17.15
C ARG A 320 -48.21 -9.28 16.54
N GLY A 321 -47.47 -10.02 17.37
CA GLY A 321 -47.29 -11.50 17.37
C GLY A 321 -45.82 -11.91 17.26
N GLY A 322 -45.12 -12.49 18.26
CA GLY A 322 -45.33 -13.77 18.99
C GLY A 322 -44.50 -14.87 18.29
N HIS A 323 -43.43 -15.45 18.82
CA HIS A 323 -43.29 -16.58 19.78
C HIS A 323 -41.76 -16.86 19.96
N ASP A 324 -41.25 -17.13 21.18
CA ASP A 324 -40.61 -18.40 21.69
C ASP A 324 -39.60 -19.14 20.77
N GLY A 325 -38.59 -19.90 21.21
CA GLY A 325 -38.07 -20.32 22.51
C GLY A 325 -36.89 -21.30 22.33
N SER A 326 -36.12 -21.54 23.41
CA SER A 326 -35.23 -22.71 23.72
C SER A 326 -33.99 -23.01 22.84
N ASN A 327 -32.77 -23.07 23.43
CA ASN A 327 -32.05 -24.26 24.00
C ASN A 327 -31.83 -25.37 22.93
N GLU A 328 -30.68 -26.05 22.75
CA GLU A 328 -29.78 -26.64 23.74
C GLU A 328 -28.54 -27.30 23.06
N HIS A 329 -27.40 -27.24 23.75
CA HIS A 329 -26.28 -28.20 23.92
C HIS A 329 -25.98 -29.40 22.97
N ALA A 330 -24.71 -29.42 22.51
CA ALA A 330 -23.64 -30.41 22.80
C ALA A 330 -23.64 -31.87 22.27
N ARG A 331 -22.39 -32.38 22.13
CA ARG A 331 -21.88 -33.78 22.03
C ARG A 331 -21.72 -34.35 20.61
N CYS A 332 -20.77 -35.21 20.27
CA CYS A 332 -19.56 -35.79 20.88
C CYS A 332 -18.76 -36.54 19.78
N PHE A 333 -17.54 -36.92 20.12
CA PHE A 333 -16.55 -37.71 19.38
C PHE A 333 -16.98 -39.12 18.91
N ALA A 334 -16.39 -39.52 17.76
CA ALA A 334 -15.73 -40.80 17.42
C ALA A 334 -16.49 -42.09 17.01
N ALA A 335 -15.88 -42.71 15.95
CA ALA A 335 -15.94 -44.08 15.42
C ALA A 335 -17.24 -44.50 14.70
N ASP A 336 -17.26 -45.19 13.56
CA ASP A 336 -16.40 -46.29 13.14
C ASP A 336 -16.42 -46.54 11.60
N SER A 337 -15.54 -47.44 11.18
CA SER A 337 -14.99 -47.70 9.84
C SER A 337 -15.72 -48.75 8.95
N LYS A 338 -15.35 -48.74 7.64
CA LYS A 338 -15.43 -49.75 6.53
C LYS A 338 -16.17 -49.18 5.29
N THR A 339 -15.70 -49.20 4.03
CA THR A 339 -14.88 -50.15 3.26
C THR A 339 -14.20 -49.52 2.01
N SER A 340 -12.97 -50.01 1.72
CA SER A 340 -12.35 -50.35 0.40
C SER A 340 -12.07 -49.32 -0.72
N GLY A 341 -10.79 -49.25 -1.13
CA GLY A 341 -10.34 -48.92 -2.50
C GLY A 341 -9.12 -48.01 -2.54
N ALA A 342 -7.95 -48.53 -2.93
CA ALA A 342 -6.62 -47.94 -2.74
C ALA A 342 -6.20 -46.84 -3.75
N SER A 343 -5.44 -45.83 -3.29
CA SER A 343 -4.14 -45.39 -3.86
C SER A 343 -3.56 -44.10 -3.20
N GLU A 344 -2.30 -44.19 -2.77
CA GLU A 344 -1.28 -43.14 -2.50
C GLU A 344 -1.21 -42.38 -1.14
N PRO A 345 0.02 -42.04 -0.66
CA PRO A 345 0.28 -41.70 0.75
C PRO A 345 0.10 -40.21 1.09
N ASP A 346 -0.31 -40.02 2.35
CA ASP A 346 -0.61 -38.76 3.04
C ASP A 346 0.38 -37.60 2.80
N THR A 347 -0.18 -36.46 2.38
CA THR A 347 0.37 -35.12 2.60
C THR A 347 -0.46 -34.40 3.68
N ALA A 348 0.22 -33.65 4.54
CA ALA A 348 -0.28 -33.07 5.79
C ALA A 348 -1.57 -32.21 5.68
N PRO A 349 -2.38 -32.08 6.75
CA PRO A 349 -3.70 -31.44 6.75
C PRO A 349 -3.66 -29.90 6.83
N TYR A 350 -2.73 -29.26 6.12
CA TYR A 350 -2.65 -27.80 5.98
C TYR A 350 -2.27 -27.42 4.54
N ALA A 351 -3.07 -27.84 3.57
CA ALA A 351 -2.93 -27.42 2.18
C ALA A 351 -4.23 -26.79 1.67
N ASN A 352 -4.69 -25.73 2.34
CA ASN A 352 -5.63 -24.81 1.72
C ASN A 352 -4.84 -23.94 0.72
N HIS A 353 -4.61 -24.46 -0.48
CA HIS A 353 -4.09 -23.73 -1.64
C HIS A 353 -5.08 -22.65 -2.07
N ARG A 354 -5.15 -21.53 -1.35
CA ARG A 354 -5.87 -20.32 -1.81
C ARG A 354 -4.86 -19.31 -2.33
N ALA A 355 -5.10 -18.78 -3.53
CA ALA A 355 -4.27 -17.75 -4.15
C ALA A 355 -4.21 -16.48 -3.27
N HIS A 356 -3.00 -16.03 -2.96
CA HIS A 356 -2.73 -14.85 -2.13
C HIS A 356 -2.79 -13.56 -2.97
N VAL A 357 -3.46 -12.51 -2.46
CA VAL A 357 -3.78 -11.25 -3.19
C VAL A 357 -2.56 -10.38 -3.57
N GLY A 358 -1.34 -10.81 -3.24
CA GLY A 358 -0.11 -10.15 -3.69
C GLY A 358 1.01 -11.09 -4.13
N ALA A 359 0.77 -12.40 -4.13
CA ALA A 359 1.77 -13.41 -4.44
C ALA A 359 1.14 -14.49 -5.32
N SER A 360 1.77 -14.81 -6.45
CA SER A 360 1.29 -15.89 -7.31
C SER A 360 1.25 -17.22 -6.55
N GLU A 361 0.46 -18.18 -7.02
CA GLU A 361 0.43 -19.53 -6.42
C GLU A 361 1.84 -20.13 -6.32
N ARG A 362 2.67 -19.91 -7.35
CA ARG A 362 4.08 -20.26 -7.36
C ARG A 362 4.89 -19.55 -6.27
N THR A 363 4.66 -18.26 -6.06
CA THR A 363 5.32 -17.48 -4.98
C THR A 363 4.95 -18.06 -3.62
N CYS A 364 3.67 -18.35 -3.36
CA CYS A 364 3.29 -18.97 -2.09
C CYS A 364 3.83 -20.40 -1.95
N ALA A 365 3.85 -21.20 -3.02
CA ALA A 365 4.46 -22.52 -3.00
C ALA A 365 5.96 -22.44 -2.64
N GLN A 366 6.68 -21.44 -3.15
CA GLN A 366 8.07 -21.18 -2.79
C GLN A 366 8.22 -20.76 -1.32
N VAL A 367 7.38 -19.83 -0.85
CA VAL A 367 7.40 -19.39 0.56
C VAL A 367 7.13 -20.55 1.52
N HIS A 368 6.23 -21.47 1.17
CA HIS A 368 5.94 -22.67 1.96
C HIS A 368 7.00 -23.77 1.86
N SER A 369 7.73 -23.83 0.73
CA SER A 369 8.81 -24.81 0.55
C SER A 369 10.09 -24.42 1.31
N TYR A 370 10.22 -23.13 1.66
CA TYR A 370 11.36 -22.61 2.39
C TYR A 370 11.55 -23.31 3.75
N LYS A 371 12.79 -23.73 4.00
CA LYS A 371 13.24 -24.24 5.30
C LYS A 371 14.56 -23.59 5.66
N TYR A 372 14.60 -22.93 6.81
CA TYR A 372 15.83 -22.41 7.36
C TYR A 372 16.73 -23.55 7.83
N ARG A 373 18.03 -23.44 7.57
CA ARG A 373 19.05 -24.35 8.07
C ARG A 373 20.20 -23.55 8.64
N SER A 374 20.43 -23.72 9.94
CA SER A 374 21.54 -23.04 10.63
C SER A 374 22.89 -23.55 10.09
N PRO A 375 23.85 -22.64 9.79
CA PRO A 375 25.23 -23.04 9.53
C PRO A 375 25.88 -23.59 10.80
N PRO A 376 27.01 -24.33 10.66
CA PRO A 376 27.82 -24.71 11.80
C PRO A 376 28.47 -23.48 12.42
N SER A 377 28.48 -23.40 13.76
CA SER A 377 29.16 -22.31 14.46
C SER A 377 30.68 -22.37 14.26
N SER A 378 31.27 -21.20 14.09
CA SER A 378 32.72 -21.01 14.09
C SER A 378 33.32 -21.26 15.48
N THR A 379 34.64 -21.23 15.60
CA THR A 379 35.34 -21.65 16.82
C THR A 379 35.05 -20.68 17.97
N PHE A 380 35.20 -19.38 17.75
CA PHE A 380 34.93 -18.40 18.80
C PHE A 380 33.45 -18.33 19.13
N GLU A 381 32.60 -18.45 18.11
CA GLU A 381 31.15 -18.47 18.26
C GLU A 381 30.72 -19.61 19.20
N ARG A 382 31.21 -20.82 18.96
CA ARG A 382 30.91 -22.01 19.77
C ARG A 382 31.40 -21.90 21.22
N TRP A 383 32.57 -21.29 21.43
CA TRP A 383 33.20 -21.24 22.75
C TRP A 383 32.65 -20.10 23.62
N PHE A 384 32.31 -18.98 23.00
CA PHE A 384 31.92 -17.76 23.71
C PHE A 384 30.57 -17.18 23.24
N LEU A 385 30.43 -16.79 21.97
CA LEU A 385 29.27 -15.99 21.52
C LEU A 385 27.95 -16.74 21.70
N GLU A 386 27.91 -18.04 21.43
CA GLU A 386 26.72 -18.88 21.63
C GLU A 386 26.24 -18.84 23.09
N ARG A 387 27.17 -18.88 24.06
CA ARG A 387 26.87 -18.80 25.49
C ARG A 387 26.40 -17.39 25.88
N TRP A 388 27.08 -16.37 25.35
CA TRP A 388 26.72 -14.97 25.55
C TRP A 388 25.31 -14.67 25.04
N TRP A 389 25.04 -14.97 23.77
CA TRP A 389 23.74 -14.77 23.14
C TRP A 389 22.62 -15.56 23.83
N THR A 390 22.89 -16.82 24.22
CA THR A 390 21.91 -17.62 24.98
C THR A 390 21.60 -16.98 26.33
N HIS A 391 22.62 -16.48 27.04
CA HIS A 391 22.42 -15.78 28.30
C HIS A 391 21.59 -14.49 28.12
N VAL A 392 21.93 -13.68 27.11
CA VAL A 392 21.23 -12.42 26.82
C VAL A 392 19.78 -12.67 26.45
N VAL A 393 19.51 -13.60 25.51
CA VAL A 393 18.15 -13.87 25.07
C VAL A 393 17.27 -14.43 26.19
N GLU A 394 17.79 -15.34 27.02
CA GLU A 394 17.01 -15.97 28.08
C GLU A 394 16.74 -15.05 29.27
N LYS A 395 17.73 -14.24 29.67
CA LYS A 395 17.67 -13.42 30.88
C LYS A 395 17.19 -11.99 30.63
N TRP A 396 17.53 -11.40 29.49
CA TRP A 396 17.35 -9.96 29.25
C TRP A 396 16.32 -9.66 28.15
N CYS A 397 16.13 -10.56 27.18
CA CYS A 397 15.16 -10.33 26.10
C CYS A 397 13.74 -10.74 26.52
N PRO A 398 12.77 -9.81 26.59
CA PRO A 398 11.37 -10.15 26.85
C PRO A 398 10.76 -10.94 25.69
N THR A 399 9.86 -11.88 26.00
CA THR A 399 9.22 -12.75 24.99
C THR A 399 8.25 -12.02 24.05
N TRP A 400 7.86 -10.79 24.37
CA TRP A 400 7.01 -9.95 23.53
C TRP A 400 7.79 -9.18 22.45
N VAL A 401 9.13 -9.14 22.54
CA VAL A 401 9.97 -8.48 21.54
C VAL A 401 10.14 -9.37 20.32
N ALA A 402 9.76 -8.85 19.15
CA ALA A 402 9.94 -9.54 17.87
C ALA A 402 11.42 -9.69 17.49
N PRO A 403 11.84 -10.86 16.96
CA PRO A 403 13.20 -11.08 16.48
C PRO A 403 13.70 -9.98 15.54
N ASN A 404 12.94 -9.67 14.49
CA ASN A 404 13.30 -8.66 13.50
C ASN A 404 13.43 -7.26 14.12
N ALA A 405 12.77 -6.97 15.24
CA ALA A 405 12.91 -5.70 15.94
C ALA A 405 14.24 -5.60 16.70
N LEU A 406 14.81 -6.73 17.14
CA LEU A 406 16.14 -6.76 17.76
C LEU A 406 17.21 -6.37 16.74
N THR A 407 17.26 -7.05 15.61
CA THR A 407 18.25 -6.83 14.54
C THR A 407 18.15 -5.41 13.99
N PHE A 408 16.92 -4.95 13.69
CA PHE A 408 16.71 -3.59 13.21
C PHE A 408 17.04 -2.51 14.27
N GLY A 409 16.73 -2.77 15.55
CA GLY A 409 17.14 -1.90 16.65
C GLY A 409 18.66 -1.84 16.81
N GLY A 410 19.33 -2.98 16.67
CA GLY A 410 20.80 -3.09 16.61
C GLY A 410 21.39 -2.25 15.48
N LEU A 411 20.78 -2.32 14.29
CA LEU A 411 21.23 -1.61 13.09
C LEU A 411 21.28 -0.09 13.31
N MET A 412 20.38 0.47 14.12
CA MET A 412 20.38 1.90 14.44
C MET A 412 21.68 2.35 15.15
N PHE A 413 22.30 1.48 15.95
CA PHE A 413 23.61 1.77 16.56
C PHE A 413 24.75 1.77 15.53
N VAL A 414 24.65 0.92 14.50
CA VAL A 414 25.62 0.88 13.39
C VAL A 414 25.47 2.14 12.52
N ILE A 415 24.24 2.57 12.21
CA ILE A 415 23.98 3.83 11.50
C ILE A 415 24.48 5.04 12.30
N ALA A 416 24.31 5.05 13.62
CA ALA A 416 24.86 6.10 14.48
C ALA A 416 26.40 6.13 14.40
N THR A 417 27.05 4.96 14.43
CA THR A 417 28.51 4.83 14.27
C THR A 417 28.97 5.36 12.91
N TYR A 418 28.27 4.99 11.83
CA TYR A 418 28.54 5.49 10.48
C TYR A 418 28.49 7.01 10.40
N TRP A 419 27.44 7.62 10.96
CA TRP A 419 27.28 9.07 10.98
C TRP A 419 28.39 9.74 11.80
N LEU A 420 28.73 9.19 12.97
CA LEU A 420 29.79 9.72 13.82
C LEU A 420 31.16 9.70 13.13
N ILE A 421 31.52 8.63 12.43
CA ILE A 421 32.80 8.56 11.70
C ILE A 421 32.86 9.63 10.61
N TRP A 422 31.81 9.78 9.78
CA TRP A 422 31.79 10.83 8.76
C TRP A 422 31.77 12.24 9.33
N ALA A 423 31.13 12.46 10.48
CA ALA A 423 31.08 13.75 11.13
C ALA A 423 32.43 14.14 11.78
N MET A 424 33.12 13.16 12.37
CA MET A 424 34.32 13.41 13.20
C MET A 424 35.64 13.15 12.47
N SER A 425 35.63 12.35 11.40
CA SER A 425 36.79 12.08 10.52
C SER A 425 36.35 12.04 9.06
N PRO A 426 35.88 13.17 8.48
CA PRO A 426 35.29 13.21 7.14
C PRO A 426 36.27 12.83 6.03
N MET A 427 37.57 12.93 6.27
CA MET A 427 38.63 12.57 5.31
C MET A 427 39.11 11.13 5.46
N LEU A 428 38.57 10.36 6.41
CA LEU A 428 39.00 8.98 6.72
C LEU A 428 40.50 8.90 7.07
N THR A 429 40.97 9.85 7.87
CA THR A 429 42.38 10.01 8.28
C THR A 429 42.59 9.71 9.77
N HIS A 430 41.69 8.98 10.42
CA HIS A 430 41.73 8.68 11.85
C HIS A 430 41.80 9.94 12.75
N THR A 431 41.03 10.97 12.42
CA THR A 431 41.05 12.26 13.14
C THR A 431 39.95 12.39 14.19
N ALA A 432 39.07 11.40 14.30
CA ALA A 432 37.98 11.45 15.26
C ALA A 432 38.51 11.34 16.70
N PRO A 433 37.82 11.95 17.69
CA PRO A 433 38.16 11.76 19.08
C PRO A 433 38.12 10.28 19.50
N THR A 434 39.00 9.87 20.42
CA THR A 434 39.09 8.51 20.99
C THR A 434 37.72 7.93 21.39
N TRP A 435 36.85 8.74 22.01
CA TRP A 435 35.53 8.28 22.45
C TRP A 435 34.64 7.82 21.30
N THR A 436 34.84 8.35 20.08
CA THR A 436 34.08 7.96 18.88
C THR A 436 34.34 6.50 18.53
N TYR A 437 35.60 6.06 18.60
CA TYR A 437 35.99 4.67 18.32
C TYR A 437 35.55 3.72 19.45
N VAL A 438 35.64 4.16 20.71
CA VAL A 438 35.16 3.38 21.85
C VAL A 438 33.64 3.18 21.77
N LEU A 439 32.89 4.25 21.56
CA LEU A 439 31.43 4.19 21.38
C LEU A 439 31.07 3.35 20.16
N GLY A 440 31.77 3.56 19.04
CA GLY A 440 31.60 2.76 17.83
C GLY A 440 31.79 1.26 18.09
N ALA A 441 32.86 0.85 18.76
CA ALA A 441 33.11 -0.55 19.11
C ALA A 441 31.95 -1.14 19.95
N LEU A 442 31.45 -0.39 20.94
CA LEU A 442 30.30 -0.80 21.76
C LEU A 442 29.02 -0.92 20.93
N CYS A 443 28.75 0.04 20.04
CA CYS A 443 27.61 0.04 19.14
C CYS A 443 27.63 -1.15 18.15
N LEU A 444 28.80 -1.45 17.57
CA LEU A 444 28.96 -2.59 16.66
C LEU A 444 28.81 -3.92 17.41
N PHE A 445 29.32 -4.03 18.65
CA PHE A 445 29.10 -5.20 19.49
C PHE A 445 27.63 -5.36 19.93
N ALA A 446 26.93 -4.24 20.15
CA ALA A 446 25.49 -4.24 20.44
C ALA A 446 24.69 -4.76 19.24
N TYR A 447 25.04 -4.36 18.01
CA TYR A 447 24.47 -4.95 16.79
C TYR A 447 24.75 -6.45 16.70
N GLN A 448 26.02 -6.86 16.81
CA GLN A 448 26.40 -8.28 16.76
C GLN A 448 25.67 -9.12 17.82
N THR A 449 25.42 -8.54 18.99
CA THR A 449 24.62 -9.19 20.03
C THR A 449 23.15 -9.27 19.64
N ALA A 450 22.56 -8.19 19.14
CA ALA A 450 21.14 -8.15 18.73
C ALA A 450 20.85 -9.10 17.57
N ASP A 451 21.76 -9.16 16.60
CA ASP A 451 21.78 -10.10 15.49
C ASP A 451 21.86 -11.55 15.99
N GLY A 452 22.91 -11.90 16.74
CA GLY A 452 23.10 -13.28 17.21
C GLY A 452 22.00 -13.82 18.15
N ILE A 453 21.21 -12.96 18.78
CA ILE A 453 20.05 -13.38 19.59
C ILE A 453 18.75 -13.49 18.81
N ASP A 454 18.62 -12.91 17.62
CA ASP A 454 17.34 -12.80 16.91
C ASP A 454 16.76 -14.18 16.54
N GLY A 455 17.59 -15.08 16.01
CA GLY A 455 17.19 -16.42 15.61
C GLY A 455 16.94 -17.31 16.83
N LYS A 456 17.67 -17.06 17.93
CA LYS A 456 17.40 -17.72 19.22
C LYS A 456 16.05 -17.27 19.77
N GLN A 457 15.74 -15.97 19.71
CA GLN A 457 14.45 -15.43 20.09
C GLN A 457 13.34 -15.99 19.20
N ALA A 458 13.55 -16.07 17.89
CA ALA A 458 12.59 -16.63 16.93
C ALA A 458 12.26 -18.10 17.23
N ARG A 459 13.24 -18.90 17.68
CA ARG A 459 13.03 -20.26 18.16
C ARG A 459 12.28 -20.28 19.49
N ARG A 460 12.67 -19.43 20.45
CA ARG A 460 12.05 -19.32 21.78
C ARG A 460 10.58 -18.93 21.70
N THR A 461 10.22 -17.97 20.85
CA THR A 461 8.84 -17.48 20.65
C THR A 461 8.10 -18.26 19.54
N LYS A 462 8.78 -19.20 18.88
CA LYS A 462 8.27 -19.99 17.74
C LYS A 462 7.73 -19.09 16.61
N SER A 463 8.39 -17.97 16.37
CA SER A 463 8.03 -16.95 15.36
C SER A 463 8.96 -16.92 14.14
N GLY A 464 9.76 -17.97 13.93
CA GLY A 464 10.65 -18.09 12.77
C GLY A 464 9.88 -18.03 11.45
N SER A 465 10.45 -17.32 10.47
CA SER A 465 9.88 -17.18 9.13
C SER A 465 11.00 -16.94 8.11
N PRO A 466 10.75 -17.18 6.80
CA PRO A 466 11.71 -16.84 5.75
C PRO A 466 12.09 -15.35 5.74
N LEU A 467 11.18 -14.51 6.22
CA LEU A 467 11.38 -13.06 6.28
C LEU A 467 12.44 -12.65 7.31
N GLY A 468 12.64 -13.46 8.35
CA GLY A 468 13.72 -13.25 9.31
C GLY A 468 15.08 -13.26 8.60
N GLU A 469 15.37 -14.29 7.80
CA GLU A 469 16.65 -14.40 7.06
C GLU A 469 16.85 -13.26 6.07
N VAL A 470 15.79 -12.76 5.42
CA VAL A 470 15.91 -11.62 4.48
C VAL A 470 16.17 -10.30 5.20
N VAL A 471 15.52 -10.08 6.35
CA VAL A 471 15.72 -8.85 7.15
C VAL A 471 17.12 -8.83 7.74
N ASP A 472 17.55 -9.95 8.32
CA ASP A 472 18.90 -10.19 8.82
C ASP A 472 19.94 -9.88 7.72
N HIS A 473 19.86 -10.54 6.57
CA HIS A 473 20.78 -10.27 5.44
C HIS A 473 20.78 -8.81 4.96
N GLY A 474 19.61 -8.15 4.94
CA GLY A 474 19.52 -6.74 4.58
C GLY A 474 20.24 -5.83 5.59
N CYS A 475 20.14 -6.13 6.89
CA CYS A 475 20.86 -5.41 7.94
C CYS A 475 22.37 -5.66 7.84
N ASP A 476 22.78 -6.91 7.62
CA ASP A 476 24.17 -7.30 7.45
C ASP A 476 24.83 -6.68 6.23
N ALA A 477 24.09 -6.50 5.14
CA ALA A 477 24.57 -5.79 3.95
C ALA A 477 24.86 -4.30 4.24
N VAL A 478 24.00 -3.64 5.03
CA VAL A 478 24.25 -2.27 5.50
C VAL A 478 25.46 -2.24 6.42
N CYS A 479 25.56 -3.16 7.39
CA CYS A 479 26.69 -3.23 8.31
C CYS A 479 28.03 -3.44 7.60
N THR A 480 28.05 -4.30 6.58
CA THR A 480 29.23 -4.54 5.74
C THR A 480 29.75 -3.25 5.11
N CYS A 481 28.85 -2.39 4.62
CA CYS A 481 29.22 -1.09 4.06
C CYS A 481 29.79 -0.14 5.12
N VAL A 482 29.22 -0.13 6.33
CA VAL A 482 29.70 0.68 7.45
C VAL A 482 31.07 0.20 7.94
N TYR A 483 31.27 -1.11 8.05
CA TYR A 483 32.56 -1.71 8.42
C TYR A 483 33.67 -1.31 7.45
N GLY A 484 33.39 -1.25 6.14
CA GLY A 484 34.35 -0.77 5.15
C GLY A 484 34.82 0.67 5.40
N VAL A 485 33.90 1.56 5.82
CA VAL A 485 34.22 2.95 6.15
C VAL A 485 35.03 3.06 7.44
N VAL A 486 34.59 2.37 8.49
CA VAL A 486 35.32 2.33 9.78
C VAL A 486 36.73 1.83 9.55
N PHE A 487 36.89 0.77 8.76
CA PHE A 487 38.19 0.18 8.48
C PHE A 487 39.09 1.10 7.64
N ALA A 488 38.54 1.77 6.63
CA ALA A 488 39.28 2.78 5.87
C ALA A 488 39.77 3.94 6.76
N ASP A 489 38.95 4.37 7.72
CA ASP A 489 39.34 5.41 8.68
C ASP A 489 40.39 4.92 9.69
N LEU A 490 40.27 3.70 10.25
CA LEU A 490 41.29 3.12 11.14
C LEU A 490 42.67 3.09 10.48
N LEU A 491 42.70 2.73 9.20
CA LEU A 491 43.91 2.72 8.38
C LEU A 491 44.45 4.11 8.03
N ALA A 492 43.74 5.17 8.38
CA ALA A 492 44.00 6.53 7.93
C ALA A 492 44.19 6.58 6.41
N ALA A 493 43.33 5.87 5.65
CA ALA A 493 43.48 5.73 4.21
C ALA A 493 43.53 7.08 3.49
N GLY A 494 42.76 8.07 3.97
CA GLY A 494 42.79 9.45 3.48
C GLY A 494 42.20 9.62 2.08
N VAL A 495 41.05 10.28 1.97
CA VAL A 495 40.38 10.48 0.65
C VAL A 495 40.80 11.76 -0.09
N SER A 496 41.77 12.50 0.45
CA SER A 496 42.29 13.73 -0.16
C SER A 496 43.34 13.49 -1.23
N THR A 497 44.00 12.32 -1.23
CA THR A 497 44.96 11.90 -2.26
C THR A 497 44.32 10.83 -3.13
N ASP A 498 44.73 10.75 -4.40
CA ASP A 498 44.19 9.73 -5.32
C ASP A 498 44.52 8.32 -4.83
N GLU A 499 45.74 8.08 -4.34
CA GLU A 499 46.15 6.78 -3.80
C GLU A 499 45.32 6.35 -2.59
N GLY A 500 45.11 7.28 -1.66
CA GLY A 500 44.33 7.01 -0.45
C GLY A 500 42.84 6.84 -0.74
N LYS A 501 42.30 7.63 -1.69
CA LYS A 501 40.91 7.48 -2.16
C LYS A 501 40.70 6.16 -2.89
N ILE A 502 41.61 5.75 -3.78
CA ILE A 502 41.59 4.43 -4.44
C ILE A 502 41.55 3.34 -3.37
N LEU A 503 42.39 3.47 -2.35
CA LEU A 503 42.45 2.49 -1.28
C LEU A 503 41.15 2.39 -0.48
N ALA A 504 40.59 3.53 -0.06
CA ALA A 504 39.33 3.57 0.69
C ALA A 504 38.19 2.95 -0.12
N ILE A 505 38.07 3.28 -1.41
CA ILE A 505 37.07 2.71 -2.31
C ILE A 505 37.31 1.21 -2.52
N ALA A 506 38.55 0.76 -2.68
CA ALA A 506 38.87 -0.67 -2.83
C ALA A 506 38.46 -1.49 -1.60
N ILE A 507 38.65 -0.95 -0.38
CA ILE A 507 38.20 -1.58 0.86
C ILE A 507 36.67 -1.70 0.86
N MET A 508 35.96 -0.59 0.60
CA MET A 508 34.49 -0.54 0.62
C MET A 508 33.88 -1.47 -0.44
N THR A 509 34.37 -1.42 -1.68
CA THR A 509 33.89 -2.26 -2.79
C THR A 509 34.28 -3.72 -2.61
N GLY A 510 35.49 -4.01 -2.13
CA GLY A 510 35.96 -5.38 -1.90
C GLY A 510 35.09 -6.12 -0.88
N ALA A 511 34.76 -5.47 0.24
CA ALA A 511 33.88 -6.04 1.26
C ALA A 511 32.49 -6.39 0.69
N ARG A 512 31.91 -5.51 -0.13
CA ARG A 512 30.63 -5.71 -0.80
C ARG A 512 30.66 -6.87 -1.79
N VAL A 513 31.71 -6.95 -2.61
CA VAL A 513 31.91 -8.06 -3.55
C VAL A 513 31.99 -9.41 -2.83
N PHE A 514 32.72 -9.48 -1.72
CA PHE A 514 32.80 -10.72 -0.93
C PHE A 514 31.44 -11.10 -0.35
N PHE A 515 30.70 -10.14 0.18
CA PHE A 515 29.36 -10.36 0.72
C PHE A 515 28.39 -10.84 -0.37
N THR A 516 28.34 -10.20 -1.54
CA THR A 516 27.50 -10.62 -2.67
C THR A 516 27.78 -12.06 -3.10
N VAL A 517 29.05 -12.47 -3.15
CA VAL A 517 29.43 -13.85 -3.51
C VAL A 517 28.95 -14.85 -2.47
N ASP A 518 29.02 -14.51 -1.18
CA ASP A 518 28.50 -15.32 -0.09
C ASP A 518 26.96 -15.38 -0.12
N THR A 519 26.27 -14.27 -0.38
CA THR A 519 24.81 -14.21 -0.53
C THR A 519 24.34 -15.12 -1.66
N ILE A 520 25.00 -15.08 -2.83
CA ILE A 520 24.66 -15.95 -3.95
C ILE A 520 24.89 -17.41 -3.59
N SER A 521 26.04 -17.72 -2.96
CA SER A 521 26.36 -19.08 -2.52
C SER A 521 25.33 -19.59 -1.52
N SER A 522 24.97 -18.79 -0.52
CA SER A 522 23.97 -19.09 0.50
C SER A 522 22.57 -19.29 -0.09
N THR A 523 22.16 -18.42 -1.01
CA THR A 523 20.88 -18.52 -1.72
C THR A 523 20.82 -19.79 -2.57
N TYR A 524 21.93 -20.16 -3.22
CA TYR A 524 22.04 -21.38 -4.01
C TYR A 524 21.96 -22.63 -3.14
N THR A 525 22.90 -22.79 -2.20
CA THR A 525 23.03 -24.00 -1.38
C THR A 525 21.94 -24.14 -0.33
N GLY A 526 21.29 -23.03 0.04
CA GLY A 526 20.39 -22.92 1.18
C GLY A 526 21.09 -22.92 2.54
N LEU A 527 22.41 -22.72 2.55
CA LEU A 527 23.24 -22.73 3.75
C LEU A 527 24.33 -21.67 3.62
N LEU A 528 24.40 -20.77 4.61
CA LEU A 528 25.46 -19.77 4.67
C LEU A 528 26.83 -20.47 4.73
N PRO A 529 27.78 -20.15 3.85
CA PRO A 529 29.07 -20.79 3.85
C PRO A 529 29.91 -20.26 5.01
N VAL A 530 30.02 -21.06 6.07
CA VAL A 530 30.80 -20.70 7.26
C VAL A 530 32.09 -21.53 7.36
N ASN A 531 33.21 -20.85 7.58
CA ASN A 531 34.48 -21.44 7.97
C ASN A 531 34.48 -21.70 9.48
N THR A 532 34.60 -22.97 9.88
CA THR A 532 34.51 -23.37 11.28
C THR A 532 35.66 -22.86 12.15
N LEU A 533 36.78 -22.42 11.57
CA LEU A 533 37.92 -21.88 12.34
C LEU A 533 37.79 -20.39 12.59
N PHE A 534 37.47 -19.60 11.56
CA PHE A 534 37.44 -18.15 11.62
C PHE A 534 36.53 -17.60 10.53
N ASP A 535 35.48 -16.88 10.91
CA ASP A 535 34.53 -16.27 9.98
C ASP A 535 34.12 -14.85 10.39
N VAL A 536 33.04 -14.35 9.79
CA VAL A 536 32.57 -12.97 9.92
C VAL A 536 32.38 -12.55 11.38
N GLN A 537 31.97 -13.47 12.26
CA GLN A 537 31.76 -13.15 13.68
C GLN A 537 33.08 -12.85 14.38
N GLU A 538 34.14 -13.62 14.12
CA GLU A 538 35.48 -13.29 14.60
C GLU A 538 36.05 -12.03 13.94
N MET A 539 35.78 -11.82 12.64
CA MET A 539 36.21 -10.59 11.95
C MET A 539 35.59 -9.34 12.57
N GLN A 540 34.31 -9.40 12.97
CA GLN A 540 33.63 -8.32 13.67
C GLN A 540 34.31 -8.03 15.02
N ILE A 541 34.59 -9.07 15.83
CA ILE A 541 35.32 -8.95 17.10
C ILE A 541 36.71 -8.33 16.88
N CYS A 542 37.45 -8.79 15.87
CA CYS A 542 38.75 -8.21 15.52
C CYS A 542 38.63 -6.72 15.15
N LEU A 543 37.59 -6.32 14.42
CA LEU A 543 37.36 -4.91 14.09
C LEU A 543 37.07 -4.08 15.34
N GLN A 544 36.18 -4.55 16.22
CA GLN A 544 35.82 -3.83 17.45
C GLN A 544 37.01 -3.70 18.39
N LEU A 545 37.81 -4.76 18.56
CA LEU A 545 39.06 -4.71 19.31
C LEU A 545 40.09 -3.76 18.66
N SER A 546 40.17 -3.77 17.32
CA SER A 546 41.05 -2.85 16.59
C SER A 546 40.63 -1.40 16.83
N MET A 547 39.33 -1.09 16.84
CA MET A 547 38.85 0.25 17.19
C MET A 547 39.32 0.67 18.58
N LEU A 548 39.23 -0.21 19.58
CA LEU A 548 39.70 0.08 20.95
C LEU A 548 41.22 0.28 21.02
N VAL A 549 42.00 -0.57 20.32
CA VAL A 549 43.46 -0.45 20.27
C VAL A 549 43.88 0.85 19.59
N PHE A 550 43.30 1.18 18.43
CA PHE A 550 43.61 2.40 17.70
C PHE A 550 43.17 3.65 18.46
N ALA A 551 42.07 3.59 19.21
CA ALA A 551 41.61 4.66 20.08
C ALA A 551 42.65 5.00 21.19
N TYR A 552 43.34 3.97 21.71
CA TYR A 552 44.35 4.11 22.75
C TYR A 552 45.75 4.44 22.21
N VAL A 553 46.20 3.74 21.17
CA VAL A 553 47.57 3.83 20.63
C VAL A 553 47.72 4.95 19.60
N GLY A 554 46.66 5.26 18.85
CA GLY A 554 46.68 6.18 17.72
C GLY A 554 47.13 5.53 16.41
N SER A 555 46.52 5.96 15.30
CA SER A 555 46.78 5.38 13.97
C SER A 555 48.22 5.63 13.47
N ASP A 556 48.82 6.78 13.79
CA ASP A 556 50.20 7.09 13.38
C ASP A 556 51.21 6.08 13.95
N VAL A 557 51.08 5.77 15.24
CA VAL A 557 51.96 4.80 15.92
C VAL A 557 51.72 3.40 15.36
N MET A 558 50.45 3.00 15.22
CA MET A 558 50.08 1.68 14.66
C MET A 558 50.62 1.49 13.23
N ASN A 559 50.53 2.52 12.38
CA ASN A 559 51.01 2.47 11.00
C ASN A 559 52.52 2.74 10.83
N SER A 560 53.19 3.26 11.86
CA SER A 560 54.65 3.52 11.84
C SER A 560 55.48 2.24 11.84
N VAL A 561 54.95 1.14 12.41
CA VAL A 561 55.66 -0.14 12.48
C VAL A 561 55.84 -0.70 11.07
N GLN A 562 57.07 -1.01 10.67
CA GLN A 562 57.37 -1.57 9.34
C GLN A 562 57.76 -3.05 9.46
N ILE A 563 57.33 -3.87 8.50
CA ILE A 563 57.75 -5.25 8.32
C ILE A 563 58.40 -5.38 6.95
N GLY A 564 59.58 -5.98 6.91
CA GLY A 564 60.24 -6.33 5.65
C GLY A 564 59.64 -7.60 5.06
N ILE A 565 59.03 -7.50 3.88
CA ILE A 565 58.52 -8.65 3.14
C ILE A 565 59.51 -9.01 2.03
N PRO A 566 59.95 -10.28 1.93
CA PRO A 566 60.79 -10.73 0.82
C PRO A 566 60.14 -10.37 -0.53
N LEU A 567 60.91 -9.78 -1.45
CA LEU A 567 60.50 -9.34 -2.80
C LEU A 567 59.59 -8.10 -2.90
N ILE A 568 58.92 -7.67 -1.83
CA ILE A 568 58.00 -6.50 -1.84
C ILE A 568 58.63 -5.29 -1.11
N GLY A 569 59.62 -5.52 -0.25
CA GLY A 569 60.29 -4.46 0.53
C GLY A 569 59.61 -4.18 1.87
N ASN A 570 59.94 -3.04 2.48
CA ASN A 570 59.34 -2.63 3.75
C ASN A 570 57.92 -2.11 3.52
N ARG A 571 56.96 -2.63 4.28
CA ARG A 571 55.58 -2.13 4.35
C ARG A 571 55.12 -1.98 5.78
N GLY A 572 54.17 -1.08 6.01
CA GLY A 572 53.55 -0.93 7.32
C GLY A 572 52.94 -2.25 7.80
N ALA A 573 53.24 -2.64 9.03
CA ALA A 573 52.85 -3.92 9.64
C ALA A 573 51.34 -4.14 9.58
N VAL A 574 50.59 -3.11 9.95
CA VAL A 574 49.12 -3.07 9.93
C VAL A 574 48.60 -3.27 8.51
N ARG A 575 49.14 -2.52 7.54
CA ARG A 575 48.79 -2.63 6.13
C ARG A 575 49.04 -4.04 5.60
N THR A 576 50.21 -4.60 5.90
CA THR A 576 50.59 -5.96 5.49
C THR A 576 49.65 -7.01 6.07
N PHE A 577 49.32 -6.91 7.37
CA PHE A 577 48.38 -7.82 8.00
C PHE A 577 47.02 -7.81 7.29
N PHE A 578 46.53 -6.63 6.91
CA PHE A 578 45.27 -6.51 6.20
C PHE A 578 45.32 -6.97 4.76
N ASP A 579 46.40 -6.71 4.03
CA ASP A 579 46.58 -7.26 2.68
C ASP A 579 46.53 -8.80 2.73
N VAL A 580 47.18 -9.42 3.73
CA VAL A 580 47.13 -10.87 3.97
C VAL A 580 45.71 -11.33 4.31
N ALA A 581 45.01 -10.63 5.21
CA ALA A 581 43.64 -10.96 5.59
C ALA A 581 42.66 -10.85 4.40
N ALA A 582 42.81 -9.83 3.56
CA ALA A 582 42.02 -9.63 2.35
C ALA A 582 42.28 -10.74 1.32
N ILE A 583 43.54 -11.11 1.07
CA ILE A 583 43.91 -12.22 0.19
C ILE A 583 43.34 -13.54 0.72
N PHE A 584 43.45 -13.77 2.03
CA PHE A 584 42.86 -14.95 2.67
C PHE A 584 41.34 -14.98 2.47
N GLY A 585 40.64 -13.88 2.77
CA GLY A 585 39.19 -13.74 2.58
C GLY A 585 38.75 -14.00 1.14
N ALA A 586 39.42 -13.35 0.18
CA ALA A 586 39.20 -13.55 -1.25
C ALA A 586 39.38 -15.01 -1.67
N THR A 587 40.45 -15.65 -1.17
CA THR A 587 40.74 -17.07 -1.47
C THR A 587 39.67 -17.99 -0.90
N GLN A 588 39.20 -17.74 0.33
CA GLN A 588 38.11 -18.52 0.92
C GLN A 588 36.81 -18.36 0.13
N ARG A 589 36.44 -17.14 -0.25
CA ARG A 589 35.20 -16.88 -1.00
C ARG A 589 35.26 -17.43 -2.41
N ALA A 590 36.41 -17.31 -3.09
CA ALA A 590 36.64 -17.96 -4.37
C ALA A 590 36.50 -19.49 -4.29
N ARG A 591 37.04 -20.13 -3.24
CA ARG A 591 36.89 -21.58 -3.00
C ARG A 591 35.44 -21.98 -2.75
N THR A 592 34.73 -21.23 -1.91
CA THR A 592 33.31 -21.43 -1.61
C THR A 592 32.46 -21.29 -2.86
N PHE A 593 32.68 -20.24 -3.65
CA PHE A 593 31.95 -20.02 -4.89
C PHE A 593 32.29 -21.08 -5.94
N TYR A 594 33.55 -21.49 -6.05
CA TYR A 594 33.96 -22.60 -6.91
C TYR A 594 33.19 -23.89 -6.58
N ARG A 595 33.06 -24.24 -5.29
CA ARG A 595 32.24 -25.38 -4.85
C ARG A 595 30.77 -25.23 -5.21
N THR A 596 30.24 -24.01 -5.13
CA THR A 596 28.85 -23.70 -5.50
C THR A 596 28.61 -23.95 -6.99
N VAL A 597 29.50 -23.45 -7.87
CA VAL A 597 29.31 -23.57 -9.33
C VAL A 597 29.71 -24.93 -9.91
N THR A 598 30.48 -25.73 -9.15
CA THR A 598 30.89 -27.10 -9.55
C THR A 598 30.08 -28.20 -8.88
N ALA A 599 29.07 -27.86 -8.08
CA ALA A 599 28.16 -28.83 -7.48
C ALA A 599 27.49 -29.67 -8.56
N LYS A 600 27.54 -31.01 -8.40
CA LYS A 600 26.98 -31.96 -9.39
C LYS A 600 25.46 -31.91 -9.44
N ASP A 601 24.83 -31.68 -8.29
CA ASP A 601 23.39 -31.66 -8.14
C ASP A 601 22.90 -30.23 -7.87
N THR A 602 21.92 -29.78 -8.64
CA THR A 602 21.26 -28.50 -8.38
C THR A 602 20.26 -28.66 -7.24
N PRO A 603 20.29 -27.80 -6.21
CA PRO A 603 19.34 -27.86 -5.10
C PRO A 603 17.88 -27.80 -5.57
N PRO A 604 16.94 -28.56 -4.96
CA PRO A 604 15.56 -28.66 -5.44
C PRO A 604 14.81 -27.32 -5.51
N HIS A 605 15.15 -26.37 -4.63
CA HIS A 605 14.54 -25.04 -4.58
C HIS A 605 15.11 -24.06 -5.60
N TRP A 606 16.23 -24.39 -6.25
CA TRP A 606 16.92 -23.46 -7.15
C TRP A 606 16.35 -23.53 -8.58
N PRO A 607 16.04 -22.38 -9.20
CA PRO A 607 15.56 -22.35 -10.58
C PRO A 607 16.63 -22.84 -11.57
N LYS A 608 16.39 -23.99 -12.22
CA LYS A 608 17.34 -24.64 -13.14
C LYS A 608 17.82 -23.77 -14.32
N TYR A 609 17.02 -22.79 -14.72
CA TYR A 609 17.36 -21.86 -15.81
C TYR A 609 18.27 -20.70 -15.36
N ARG A 610 18.50 -20.52 -14.05
CA ARG A 610 19.42 -19.50 -13.52
C ARG A 610 20.78 -20.10 -13.22
N SER A 611 21.82 -19.52 -13.83
CA SER A 611 23.21 -19.85 -13.54
C SER A 611 23.72 -18.98 -12.38
N PRO A 612 24.19 -19.57 -11.25
CA PRO A 612 24.80 -18.81 -10.17
C PRO A 612 26.03 -18.03 -10.64
N THR A 613 26.80 -18.57 -11.60
CA THR A 613 27.93 -17.88 -12.22
C THR A 613 27.51 -16.60 -12.95
N ARG A 614 26.44 -16.66 -13.76
CA ARG A 614 25.96 -15.47 -14.47
C ARG A 614 25.44 -14.40 -13.50
N ILE A 615 24.74 -14.82 -12.45
CA ILE A 615 24.28 -13.91 -11.40
C ILE A 615 25.49 -13.25 -10.72
N ALA A 616 26.52 -14.02 -10.34
CA ALA A 616 27.71 -13.46 -9.71
C ALA A 616 28.47 -12.49 -10.61
N ILE A 617 28.70 -12.83 -11.88
CA ILE A 617 29.33 -11.91 -12.84
C ILE A 617 28.54 -10.61 -12.91
N PHE A 618 27.22 -10.71 -13.01
CA PHE A 618 26.33 -9.55 -13.09
C PHE A 618 26.40 -8.68 -11.83
N CYS A 619 26.17 -9.25 -10.64
CA CYS A 619 26.16 -8.50 -9.39
C CYS A 619 27.54 -7.93 -9.05
N VAL A 620 28.62 -8.69 -9.25
CA VAL A 620 29.99 -8.18 -9.04
C VAL A 620 30.31 -7.03 -9.99
N SER A 621 29.87 -7.09 -11.25
CA SER A 621 30.03 -5.98 -12.19
C SER A 621 29.29 -4.72 -11.73
N GLN A 622 28.10 -4.87 -11.14
CA GLN A 622 27.35 -3.76 -10.55
C GLN A 622 28.08 -3.16 -9.35
N GLU A 623 28.66 -3.97 -8.47
CA GLU A 623 29.40 -3.47 -7.31
C GLU A 623 30.72 -2.77 -7.71
N LEU A 624 31.40 -3.26 -8.76
CA LEU A 624 32.54 -2.56 -9.35
C LEU A 624 32.12 -1.21 -9.96
N PHE A 625 30.97 -1.16 -10.62
CA PHE A 625 30.41 0.09 -11.14
C PHE A 625 30.06 1.07 -10.01
N HIS A 626 29.48 0.59 -8.91
CA HIS A 626 29.26 1.41 -7.72
C HIS A 626 30.58 1.97 -7.16
N GLY A 627 31.62 1.14 -7.07
CA GLY A 627 32.97 1.59 -6.68
C GLY A 627 33.51 2.70 -7.59
N PHE A 628 33.35 2.54 -8.91
CA PHE A 628 33.70 3.57 -9.89
C PHE A 628 32.93 4.89 -9.64
N CYS A 629 31.62 4.83 -9.42
CA CYS A 629 30.84 6.03 -9.09
C CYS A 629 31.29 6.68 -7.78
N LEU A 630 31.61 5.90 -6.74
CA LEU A 630 32.10 6.43 -5.47
C LEU A 630 33.46 7.12 -5.62
N TYR A 631 34.35 6.57 -6.43
CA TYR A 631 35.63 7.20 -6.74
C TYR A 631 35.46 8.58 -7.39
N HIS A 632 34.50 8.71 -8.31
CA HIS A 632 34.22 9.98 -8.99
C HIS A 632 33.26 10.91 -8.24
N ALA A 633 32.65 10.47 -7.13
CA ALA A 633 31.72 11.30 -6.37
C ALA A 633 32.43 12.45 -5.65
N PRO A 634 32.02 13.72 -5.89
CA PRO A 634 32.51 14.86 -5.12
C PRO A 634 31.98 14.85 -3.69
N ASN A 635 30.73 14.41 -3.49
CA ASN A 635 30.11 14.22 -2.18
C ASN A 635 30.16 12.74 -1.76
N LEU A 636 31.35 12.26 -1.41
CA LEU A 636 31.60 10.85 -1.08
C LEU A 636 30.72 10.30 0.06
N PRO A 637 30.50 10.98 1.20
CA PRO A 637 29.68 10.43 2.28
C PRO A 637 28.25 10.11 1.81
N LEU A 638 27.64 11.02 1.06
CA LEU A 638 26.25 10.90 0.62
C LEU A 638 26.10 9.94 -0.56
N ALA A 639 27.10 9.89 -1.45
CA ALA A 639 27.19 8.87 -2.48
C ALA A 639 27.35 7.47 -1.88
N HIS A 640 28.18 7.32 -0.84
CA HIS A 640 28.35 6.07 -0.11
C HIS A 640 27.06 5.64 0.59
N ALA A 641 26.38 6.55 1.30
CA ALA A 641 25.10 6.25 1.93
C ALA A 641 24.05 5.80 0.91
N THR A 642 23.97 6.48 -0.25
CA THR A 642 23.09 6.10 -1.35
C THR A 642 23.44 4.70 -1.86
N SER A 643 24.72 4.44 -2.13
CA SER A 643 25.21 3.16 -2.64
C SER A 643 25.04 1.99 -1.64
N MET A 644 25.09 2.28 -0.34
CA MET A 644 24.89 1.32 0.75
C MET A 644 23.44 0.80 0.80
N PHE A 645 22.45 1.67 0.67
CA PHE A 645 21.05 1.22 0.66
C PHE A 645 20.66 0.54 -0.66
N LEU A 646 21.26 0.93 -1.79
CA LEU A 646 21.13 0.20 -3.06
C LEU A 646 21.76 -1.20 -2.94
N PHE A 647 22.88 -1.32 -2.23
CA PHE A 647 23.51 -2.61 -1.95
C PHE A 647 22.59 -3.52 -1.12
N ALA A 648 22.07 -3.02 0.00
CA ALA A 648 21.14 -3.77 0.84
C ALA A 648 19.91 -4.25 0.05
N GLU A 649 19.36 -3.40 -0.83
CA GLU A 649 18.25 -3.79 -1.71
C GLU A 649 18.64 -4.92 -2.69
N ALA A 650 19.83 -4.84 -3.28
CA ALA A 650 20.34 -5.86 -4.19
C ALA A 650 20.52 -7.22 -3.47
N GLU A 651 21.11 -7.22 -2.28
CA GLU A 651 21.32 -8.43 -1.47
C GLU A 651 20.00 -9.07 -1.04
N MET A 652 19.02 -8.26 -0.61
CA MET A 652 17.66 -8.74 -0.33
C MET A 652 17.00 -9.30 -1.59
N SER A 653 17.22 -8.69 -2.76
CA SER A 653 16.70 -9.16 -4.05
C SER A 653 17.31 -10.50 -4.48
N ILE A 654 18.58 -10.76 -4.16
CA ILE A 654 19.19 -12.09 -4.37
C ILE A 654 18.50 -13.13 -3.48
N MET A 655 18.31 -12.82 -2.19
CA MET A 655 17.64 -13.73 -1.25
C MET A 655 16.20 -14.08 -1.63
N ARG A 656 15.47 -13.14 -2.26
CA ARG A 656 14.10 -13.38 -2.77
C ARG A 656 14.00 -14.56 -3.71
N ILE A 657 15.05 -14.87 -4.50
CA ILE A 657 15.06 -16.01 -5.42
C ILE A 657 14.76 -17.31 -4.68
N ARG A 658 15.33 -17.46 -3.48
CA ARG A 658 15.11 -18.63 -2.63
C ARG A 658 13.86 -18.48 -1.76
N VAL A 659 13.63 -17.30 -1.21
CA VAL A 659 12.64 -17.09 -0.15
C VAL A 659 11.22 -16.93 -0.67
N SER A 660 11.03 -16.27 -1.82
CA SER A 660 9.68 -15.89 -2.28
C SER A 660 9.46 -16.12 -3.76
N ASP A 661 10.31 -15.59 -4.64
CA ASP A 661 10.07 -15.56 -6.08
C ASP A 661 11.35 -15.89 -6.85
N PRO A 662 11.46 -17.12 -7.38
CA PRO A 662 12.60 -17.55 -8.19
C PRO A 662 12.79 -16.75 -9.49
N ASP A 663 11.77 -16.03 -9.95
CA ASP A 663 11.79 -15.20 -11.14
C ASP A 663 12.08 -13.73 -10.88
N TRP A 664 12.28 -13.35 -9.61
CA TRP A 664 12.51 -11.96 -9.26
C TRP A 664 13.64 -11.31 -10.09
N PRO A 665 13.40 -10.14 -10.71
CA PRO A 665 14.42 -9.46 -11.49
C PRO A 665 15.52 -8.95 -10.56
N LEU A 666 16.75 -9.45 -10.77
CA LEU A 666 17.92 -8.98 -10.01
C LEU A 666 18.45 -7.65 -10.50
N PHE A 667 18.09 -7.26 -11.73
CA PHE A 667 18.58 -6.04 -12.34
C PHE A 667 17.59 -4.90 -12.20
N ASN A 668 18.10 -3.74 -11.81
CA ASN A 668 17.32 -2.52 -11.72
C ASN A 668 18.10 -1.34 -12.33
N TRP A 669 17.72 -0.94 -13.55
CA TRP A 669 18.32 0.21 -14.24
C TRP A 669 18.22 1.50 -13.44
N LEU A 670 17.17 1.66 -12.63
CA LEU A 670 16.99 2.82 -11.77
C LEU A 670 18.09 2.90 -10.70
N ASN A 671 18.53 1.76 -10.15
CA ASN A 671 19.61 1.74 -9.16
C ASN A 671 20.92 2.25 -9.79
N LEU A 672 21.25 1.79 -11.00
CA LEU A 672 22.43 2.27 -11.74
C LEU A 672 22.31 3.76 -12.10
N ALA A 673 21.13 4.23 -12.48
CA ALA A 673 20.91 5.64 -12.77
C ALA A 673 21.12 6.51 -11.51
N ILE A 674 20.53 6.12 -10.38
CA ILE A 674 20.66 6.85 -9.11
C ILE A 674 22.12 6.94 -8.67
N VAL A 675 22.86 5.83 -8.65
CA VAL A 675 24.27 5.85 -8.24
C VAL A 675 25.14 6.66 -9.22
N SER A 676 24.84 6.62 -10.52
CA SER A 676 25.54 7.45 -11.51
C SER A 676 25.34 8.94 -11.25
N LEU A 677 24.11 9.36 -10.92
CA LEU A 677 23.80 10.75 -10.60
C LEU A 677 24.56 11.28 -9.39
N THR A 678 24.99 10.41 -8.46
CA THR A 678 25.82 10.83 -7.31
C THR A 678 27.17 11.42 -7.73
N THR A 679 27.69 11.02 -8.91
CA THR A 679 28.94 11.59 -9.48
C THR A 679 28.78 13.05 -9.89
N CYS A 680 27.55 13.49 -10.13
CA CYS A 680 27.24 14.86 -10.54
C CYS A 680 26.85 15.76 -9.36
N VAL A 681 26.78 15.24 -8.12
CA VAL A 681 26.40 16.02 -6.95
C VAL A 681 27.63 16.77 -6.42
N PRO A 682 27.62 18.12 -6.41
CA PRO A 682 28.74 18.89 -5.89
C PRO A 682 29.01 18.61 -4.41
N ALA A 683 30.28 18.72 -4.00
CA ALA A 683 30.67 18.59 -2.60
C ALA A 683 29.88 19.59 -1.73
N GLY A 684 29.40 19.14 -0.57
CA GLY A 684 28.60 19.96 0.35
C GLY A 684 27.13 20.18 -0.06
N ASN A 685 26.70 19.77 -1.27
CA ASN A 685 25.30 19.87 -1.67
C ASN A 685 24.45 18.75 -1.02
N MET A 686 23.96 19.03 0.19
CA MET A 686 23.14 18.11 0.97
C MET A 686 21.73 17.93 0.40
N PHE A 687 21.19 18.93 -0.30
CA PHE A 687 19.84 18.86 -0.86
C PHE A 687 19.75 17.83 -1.99
N LEU A 688 20.61 17.95 -3.00
CA LEU A 688 20.56 17.05 -4.16
C LEU A 688 20.96 15.63 -3.79
N GLY A 689 22.00 15.46 -2.98
CA GLY A 689 22.35 14.12 -2.51
C GLY A 689 21.32 13.54 -1.52
N GLY A 690 20.62 14.39 -0.75
CA GLY A 690 19.51 13.98 0.11
C GLY A 690 18.32 13.48 -0.69
N ILE A 691 18.03 14.08 -1.85
CA ILE A 691 17.01 13.58 -2.79
C ILE A 691 17.39 12.19 -3.31
N LEU A 692 18.63 11.98 -3.74
CA LEU A 692 19.09 10.67 -4.23
C LEU A 692 19.04 9.61 -3.13
N LEU A 693 19.48 9.95 -1.92
CA LEU A 693 19.38 9.08 -0.76
C LEU A 693 17.92 8.75 -0.42
N GLY A 694 17.03 9.74 -0.42
CA GLY A 694 15.60 9.58 -0.19
C GLY A 694 14.93 8.70 -1.23
N ALA A 695 15.28 8.85 -2.51
CA ALA A 695 14.81 8.00 -3.60
C ALA A 695 15.23 6.54 -3.39
N THR A 696 16.49 6.30 -3.02
CA THR A 696 16.98 4.96 -2.69
C THR A 696 16.26 4.36 -1.48
N LEU A 697 16.10 5.13 -0.39
CA LEU A 697 15.37 4.68 0.79
C LEU A 697 13.92 4.33 0.46
N PHE A 698 13.26 5.12 -0.38
CA PHE A 698 11.93 4.81 -0.87
C PHE A 698 11.90 3.47 -1.63
N ILE A 699 12.85 3.23 -2.54
CA ILE A 699 12.95 1.96 -3.29
C ILE A 699 13.13 0.78 -2.32
N LEU A 700 14.07 0.89 -1.38
CA LEU A 700 14.37 -0.15 -0.40
C LEU A 700 13.14 -0.44 0.47
N VAL A 701 12.51 0.59 1.05
CA VAL A 701 11.34 0.45 1.93
C VAL A 701 10.15 -0.10 1.15
N HIS A 702 9.86 0.44 -0.03
CA HIS A 702 8.74 -0.01 -0.86
C HIS A 702 8.90 -1.48 -1.26
N ARG A 703 10.07 -1.87 -1.80
CA ARG A 703 10.31 -3.27 -2.19
C ARG A 703 10.28 -4.19 -0.99
N SER A 704 10.85 -3.78 0.15
CA SER A 704 10.85 -4.58 1.38
C SER A 704 9.44 -4.76 1.94
N ALA A 705 8.62 -3.70 1.95
CA ALA A 705 7.23 -3.76 2.37
C ALA A 705 6.40 -4.70 1.49
N THR A 706 6.60 -4.66 0.17
CA THR A 706 5.95 -5.59 -0.77
C THR A 706 6.34 -7.03 -0.49
N LEU A 707 7.63 -7.32 -0.27
CA LEU A 707 8.09 -8.66 0.10
C LEU A 707 7.50 -9.11 1.44
N CYS A 708 7.49 -8.23 2.44
CA CYS A 708 6.91 -8.52 3.75
C CYS A 708 5.43 -8.88 3.59
N ALA A 709 4.67 -8.11 2.83
CA ALA A 709 3.25 -8.37 2.56
C ALA A 709 3.04 -9.71 1.85
N GLN A 710 3.88 -10.04 0.86
CA GLN A 710 3.85 -11.32 0.15
C GLN A 710 4.11 -12.51 1.08
N VAL A 711 5.23 -12.49 1.81
CA VAL A 711 5.64 -13.60 2.67
C VAL A 711 4.68 -13.75 3.86
N THR A 712 4.37 -12.66 4.56
CA THR A 712 3.45 -12.72 5.70
C THR A 712 2.06 -13.15 5.29
N GLY A 713 1.59 -12.73 4.12
CA GLY A 713 0.28 -13.11 3.63
C GLY A 713 0.20 -14.56 3.14
N CYS A 714 1.24 -15.11 2.47
CA CYS A 714 1.30 -16.55 2.17
C CYS A 714 1.34 -17.40 3.46
N LEU A 715 2.08 -16.95 4.49
CA LEU A 715 2.20 -17.68 5.76
C LEU A 715 1.06 -17.42 6.76
N GLY A 716 0.12 -16.52 6.45
CA GLY A 716 -0.93 -16.10 7.39
C GLY A 716 -0.40 -15.40 8.65
N LEU A 717 0.78 -14.78 8.58
CA LEU A 717 1.41 -14.03 9.66
C LEU A 717 0.86 -12.59 9.74
N HIS A 718 1.19 -11.91 10.84
CA HIS A 718 0.86 -10.50 11.01
C HIS A 718 1.60 -9.66 9.95
N PRO A 719 0.96 -8.64 9.34
CA PRO A 719 1.58 -7.83 8.30
C PRO A 719 2.74 -6.96 8.83
N ASN A 720 2.69 -6.56 10.10
CA ASN A 720 3.81 -5.90 10.75
C ASN A 720 4.77 -6.94 11.33
N ILE A 721 5.97 -6.99 10.75
CA ILE A 721 7.05 -7.95 11.05
C ILE A 721 7.76 -7.68 12.38
N PHE A 722 7.50 -6.51 12.97
CA PHE A 722 8.06 -6.08 14.26
C PHE A 722 7.13 -6.38 15.43
N VAL A 723 5.98 -7.03 15.19
CA VAL A 723 4.99 -7.35 16.21
C VAL A 723 4.85 -8.86 16.36
N LEU A 724 5.06 -9.37 17.57
CA LEU A 724 4.67 -10.73 17.95
C LEU A 724 3.23 -10.72 18.47
N ARG A 725 2.37 -11.56 17.88
CA ARG A 725 1.08 -11.86 18.54
C ARG A 725 1.26 -12.98 19.55
N PRO A 726 0.58 -12.91 20.71
CA PRO A 726 0.40 -14.08 21.55
C PRO A 726 -0.30 -15.16 20.72
N ARG A 727 0.30 -16.35 20.59
CA ARG A 727 -0.45 -17.50 20.10
C ARG A 727 -1.54 -17.81 21.13
N GLN A 728 -2.79 -17.92 20.69
CA GLN A 728 -3.88 -18.39 21.56
C GLN A 728 -3.50 -19.79 22.07
N GLY A 729 -3.37 -19.95 23.40
CA GLY A 729 -2.98 -21.20 24.05
C GLY A 729 -1.54 -21.27 24.57
N ALA A 730 -0.96 -20.16 25.03
CA ALA A 730 0.24 -20.14 25.86
C ALA A 730 -0.12 -19.74 27.30
#